data_AF-A0A1U7GEJ6-F1
#
_entry.id   AF-A0A1U7GEJ6-F1
#
_cell.length_a   1.000
_cell.length_b   1.000
_cell.length_c   1.000
_cell.angle_alpha   90.00
_cell.angle_beta   90.00
_cell.angle_gamma   90.00
#
_symmetry.space_group_name_H-M   'P 1'
#
loop_
_entity.id
_entity.type
_entity.pdbx_description
1 polymer ?
#
loop_
_entity_poly.entity_id
_entity_poly.type
_entity_poly.pdbx_seq_one_letter_code
_entity_poly.pdbx_strand_id
1 'polypeptide(L)'
;MTSFRKLMVANRGEIAIRIFRSAHELGIRTVAIYSHEDRFALHRLKADEAYQIGQGGEPIRSYLNIPAIVELAVEKGVDAIHPGYGFLSENAEFARACAAAGIAFVGPSPEILDRLGDKVAARALAESAGVPVLKGSAPVVPGAEARKVAEAMGFPVIIKASMGGGGRGMRVVEKAEDLDGALEQARSEAKAAFGCADAFIEKFIAKAKHIEVQLLGDKQGNLVHLFERDCSIQRRHQKVIEIAPAYNLDEGLRDAICAAALKIGEAVGYHNAGTVEFLVDDEAKTFSFIEVNPRLQVEHTVTEVVTGIDLVKSQILIAQGEPLSNPAIGIDGQGSVHTTGFAIQCRITTEDPANNFTPDYGRITHYRSSGGPGVRLDGGSTTTGAIVTPFYDSLLVKVSCYGRRFEDAANRMERTLQEYRIRGVKTNIPFLLNVVTDPTFLEGRCTTRFIDQTPGLFDFTERRDRATKLLTYIADVTVNGFPGVKRDPALKALREPAPPAYEHLEKVPDGTRQRLKELGPEGFSKWVRDQKPLLVTDTTFRDAHQSLLATRLRTRDMLRVADAYAHRLPNLFSLEMWGGATFDTSMRFLREDPWERLAQLRERIPNILFQMLIRGSNAVGYTSYPDDVVDAFVKTAADAGVDVFRVFDSLNWVPNMGACIEAIRKAGGICEAAICYTGDVLDPGRPKYDLKYYVSMAKDLERRGANIIAIKDMAGLCKPSAAVKLIQTLRQEVGLPVHFHTHDIGGAQAASVLMGAEVGLDVADGAMASMSGLTSQPSLNAIVESLRFTGRDTGVDHEALIDVSRYWDEVRNLYRPFESGPRSPASDLYDLEMPGGQYTNLYQQAVALGLGPRWWEVCEAYGVVNRMFGDIVKVTPSSKVVGDMALFLVANNLTPEDVLDADRELAFPDSVVEFMEGRLGQPPGGFPPALQARILKGKKPLTDRPGATLPPADFGAIRKKVAEIRGVDDPAEVSRFDVMSYMMYPRVFPDLVKHEKAFSDTSVLPTPLFFYGAEPGEENPFEIEPGKTLIVKLLAVGEPHSDGNRTVFFELNGQPREIETPDRSLASAVVETPKADPADPMQIGAPLPGLIVGVAVAVGDPVRKGQKLFSIEAMKMETTITAERAGRVAELPAKVGLQVKAGDLLLKLADA
;
A
#
# COMPACT_ATOMS: atom_id res chain seq x y z
N MET A 1 29.33 -51.93 -23.98
CA MET A 1 28.85 -50.81 -24.82
C MET A 1 29.61 -49.57 -24.41
N THR A 2 29.83 -48.64 -25.33
CA THR A 2 30.61 -47.41 -25.12
C THR A 2 29.87 -46.43 -24.22
N SER A 3 30.57 -45.87 -23.23
CA SER A 3 30.11 -44.72 -22.45
C SER A 3 29.63 -43.59 -23.38
N PHE A 4 28.51 -42.96 -23.05
CA PHE A 4 27.97 -41.83 -23.82
C PHE A 4 28.94 -40.65 -23.77
N ARG A 5 29.23 -40.06 -24.92
CA ARG A 5 30.04 -38.84 -25.04
C ARG A 5 29.17 -37.60 -25.16
N LYS A 6 27.99 -37.73 -25.77
CA LYS A 6 27.05 -36.63 -25.98
C LYS A 6 25.60 -37.04 -25.71
N LEU A 7 24.89 -36.27 -24.88
CA LEU A 7 23.50 -36.49 -24.50
C LEU A 7 22.65 -35.26 -24.85
N MET A 8 21.55 -35.47 -25.57
CA MET A 8 20.55 -34.43 -25.85
C MET A 8 19.39 -34.54 -24.85
N VAL A 9 18.89 -33.40 -24.40
CA VAL A 9 17.63 -33.35 -23.62
C VAL A 9 16.50 -32.88 -24.52
N ALA A 10 15.54 -33.78 -24.77
CA ALA A 10 14.34 -33.48 -25.54
C ALA A 10 13.26 -32.82 -24.66
N ASN A 11 13.63 -31.73 -23.98
CA ASN A 11 12.78 -31.02 -23.03
C ASN A 11 13.26 -29.56 -22.83
N ARG A 12 12.61 -28.83 -21.92
CA ARG A 12 12.88 -27.42 -21.61
C ARG A 12 12.91 -27.15 -20.10
N GLY A 13 13.26 -25.91 -19.74
CA GLY A 13 13.07 -25.41 -18.37
C GLY A 13 13.91 -26.15 -17.32
N GLU A 14 13.33 -26.34 -16.13
CA GLU A 14 14.06 -26.86 -14.97
C GLU A 14 14.64 -28.26 -15.21
N ILE A 15 13.85 -29.17 -15.81
CA ILE A 15 14.24 -30.57 -15.97
C ILE A 15 15.38 -30.73 -16.95
N ALA A 16 15.42 -29.92 -18.01
CA ALA A 16 16.55 -29.88 -18.93
C ALA A 16 17.83 -29.49 -18.17
N ILE A 17 17.77 -28.45 -17.33
CA ILE A 17 18.90 -28.02 -16.50
C ILE A 17 19.32 -29.11 -15.50
N ARG A 18 18.36 -29.77 -14.85
CA ARG A 18 18.60 -30.89 -13.92
C ARG A 18 19.35 -32.03 -14.60
N ILE A 19 18.99 -32.38 -15.84
CA ILE A 19 19.66 -33.44 -16.60
C ILE A 19 21.04 -32.98 -17.08
N PHE A 20 21.19 -31.75 -17.55
CA PHE A 20 22.49 -31.21 -17.94
C PHE A 20 23.50 -31.24 -16.77
N ARG A 21 23.05 -30.96 -15.54
CA ARG A 21 23.89 -31.06 -14.34
C ARG A 21 24.43 -32.48 -14.14
N SER A 22 23.58 -33.52 -14.11
CA SER A 22 24.05 -34.90 -13.95
C SER A 22 24.88 -35.39 -15.14
N ALA A 23 24.53 -35.01 -16.37
CA ALA A 23 25.34 -35.35 -17.55
C ALA A 23 26.74 -34.73 -17.46
N HIS A 24 26.84 -33.46 -17.05
CA HIS A 24 28.12 -32.77 -16.86
C HIS A 24 28.96 -33.42 -15.75
N GLU A 25 28.35 -33.78 -14.61
CA GLU A 25 29.01 -34.50 -13.51
C GLU A 25 29.54 -35.88 -13.92
N LEU A 26 28.90 -36.51 -14.91
CA LEU A 26 29.36 -37.75 -15.56
C LEU A 26 30.39 -37.51 -16.68
N GLY A 27 30.74 -36.26 -17.00
CA GLY A 27 31.68 -35.92 -18.06
C GLY A 27 31.09 -36.02 -19.48
N ILE A 28 29.77 -35.99 -19.63
CA ILE A 28 29.03 -36.14 -20.89
C ILE A 28 28.70 -34.74 -21.45
N ARG A 29 29.01 -34.48 -22.72
CA ARG A 29 28.60 -33.22 -23.39
C ARG A 29 27.09 -33.17 -23.57
N THR A 30 26.53 -31.98 -23.50
CA THR A 30 25.08 -31.76 -23.44
C THR A 30 24.55 -30.96 -24.63
N VAL A 31 23.38 -31.36 -25.13
CA VAL A 31 22.67 -30.66 -26.22
C VAL A 31 21.27 -30.25 -25.79
N ALA A 32 20.96 -28.97 -25.89
CA ALA A 32 19.62 -28.42 -25.69
C ALA A 32 18.88 -28.23 -27.03
N ILE A 33 17.56 -28.39 -26.99
CA ILE A 33 16.66 -27.93 -28.04
C ILE A 33 15.78 -26.79 -27.51
N TYR A 34 15.40 -25.84 -28.37
CA TYR A 34 14.53 -24.73 -27.99
C TYR A 34 13.63 -24.26 -29.15
N SER A 35 12.40 -23.82 -28.86
CA SER A 35 11.55 -23.14 -29.86
C SER A 35 11.96 -21.67 -30.03
N HIS A 36 11.47 -20.99 -31.06
CA HIS A 36 11.69 -19.55 -31.24
C HIS A 36 11.25 -18.70 -30.02
N GLU A 37 10.12 -19.06 -29.40
CA GLU A 37 9.57 -18.40 -28.21
C GLU A 37 10.43 -18.61 -26.95
N ASP A 38 11.18 -19.72 -26.90
CA ASP A 38 12.11 -20.08 -25.82
C ASP A 38 13.55 -19.60 -26.07
N ARG A 39 13.80 -18.74 -27.06
CA ARG A 39 15.17 -18.26 -27.39
C ARG A 39 15.91 -17.60 -26.24
N PHE A 40 15.22 -17.14 -25.20
CA PHE A 40 15.81 -16.56 -23.99
C PHE A 40 15.70 -17.46 -22.75
N ALA A 41 15.21 -18.69 -22.91
CA ALA A 41 15.08 -19.64 -21.80
C ALA A 41 16.45 -20.04 -21.24
N LEU A 42 16.52 -20.23 -19.92
CA LEU A 42 17.80 -20.45 -19.26
C LEU A 42 18.43 -21.80 -19.63
N HIS A 43 17.61 -22.85 -19.87
CA HIS A 43 18.13 -24.19 -20.19
C HIS A 43 18.98 -24.19 -21.46
N ARG A 44 18.63 -23.35 -22.45
CA ARG A 44 19.42 -23.14 -23.67
C ARG A 44 20.86 -22.74 -23.34
N LEU A 45 21.06 -21.92 -22.32
CA LEU A 45 22.36 -21.38 -21.91
C LEU A 45 23.11 -22.30 -20.94
N LYS A 46 22.53 -23.45 -20.57
CA LYS A 46 23.12 -24.41 -19.62
C LYS A 46 23.65 -25.68 -20.27
N ALA A 47 23.37 -25.90 -21.55
CA ALA A 47 23.96 -26.97 -22.34
C ALA A 47 25.24 -26.50 -23.05
N ASP A 48 26.10 -27.44 -23.44
CA ASP A 48 27.32 -27.17 -24.22
C ASP A 48 26.99 -26.71 -25.66
N GLU A 49 25.90 -27.24 -26.22
CA GLU A 49 25.37 -26.88 -27.54
C GLU A 49 23.85 -26.67 -27.45
N ALA A 50 23.29 -25.77 -28.24
CA ALA A 50 21.85 -25.55 -28.28
C ALA A 50 21.34 -25.22 -29.69
N TYR A 51 20.25 -25.86 -30.10
CA TYR A 51 19.71 -25.76 -31.46
C TYR A 51 18.22 -25.43 -31.46
N GLN A 52 17.82 -24.54 -32.37
CA GLN A 52 16.41 -24.19 -32.53
C GLN A 52 15.67 -25.32 -33.26
N ILE A 53 14.46 -25.63 -32.80
CA ILE A 53 13.51 -26.55 -33.44
C ILE A 53 12.22 -25.79 -33.81
N GLY A 54 11.61 -26.17 -34.92
CA GLY A 54 10.37 -25.55 -35.43
C GLY A 54 10.51 -24.10 -35.92
N GLN A 55 9.37 -23.48 -36.21
CA GLN A 55 9.25 -22.09 -36.70
C GLN A 55 8.55 -21.20 -35.65
N GLY A 56 8.64 -19.87 -35.82
CA GLY A 56 7.92 -18.93 -34.95
C GLY A 56 6.40 -19.15 -35.01
N GLY A 57 5.73 -19.10 -33.85
CA GLY A 57 4.31 -19.38 -33.70
C GLY A 57 3.97 -20.82 -33.30
N GLU A 58 4.96 -21.71 -33.16
CA GLU A 58 4.75 -23.13 -32.86
C GLU A 58 5.43 -23.61 -31.54
N PRO A 59 5.16 -22.97 -30.37
CA PRO A 59 5.94 -23.21 -29.15
C PRO A 59 5.90 -24.67 -28.66
N ILE A 60 4.70 -25.24 -28.46
CA ILE A 60 4.54 -26.61 -27.95
C ILE A 60 4.80 -27.64 -29.05
N ARG A 61 4.27 -27.40 -30.26
CA ARG A 61 4.39 -28.32 -31.39
C ARG A 61 5.85 -28.63 -31.72
N SER A 62 6.73 -27.64 -31.61
CA SER A 62 8.17 -27.82 -31.85
C SER A 62 8.77 -28.92 -30.95
N TYR A 63 8.44 -28.94 -29.66
CA TYR A 63 8.95 -29.94 -28.70
C TYR A 63 8.29 -31.33 -28.84
N LEU A 64 7.21 -31.44 -29.64
CA LEU A 64 6.53 -32.71 -29.93
C LEU A 64 6.91 -33.27 -31.30
N ASN A 65 7.79 -32.61 -32.06
CA ASN A 65 8.18 -33.00 -33.41
C ASN A 65 9.25 -34.10 -33.40
N ILE A 66 8.81 -35.35 -33.32
CA ILE A 66 9.68 -36.54 -33.27
C ILE A 66 10.69 -36.58 -34.43
N PRO A 67 10.29 -36.48 -35.73
CA PRO A 67 11.25 -36.50 -36.84
C PRO A 67 12.34 -35.44 -36.72
N ALA A 68 11.96 -34.18 -36.46
CA ALA A 68 12.92 -33.09 -36.39
C ALA A 68 13.92 -33.25 -35.24
N ILE A 69 13.48 -33.74 -34.08
CA ILE A 69 14.35 -33.97 -32.92
C ILE A 69 15.34 -35.10 -33.21
N VAL A 70 14.88 -36.21 -33.79
CA VAL A 70 15.73 -37.37 -34.10
C VAL A 70 16.72 -37.03 -35.23
N GLU A 71 16.28 -36.38 -36.30
CA GLU A 71 17.15 -35.92 -37.40
C GLU A 71 18.27 -35.00 -36.88
N LEU A 72 17.93 -34.04 -36.03
CA LEU A 72 18.89 -33.14 -35.40
C LEU A 72 19.88 -33.92 -34.51
N ALA A 73 19.41 -34.89 -33.73
CA ALA A 73 20.26 -35.69 -32.86
C ALA A 73 21.28 -36.52 -33.67
N VAL A 74 20.85 -37.09 -34.81
CA VAL A 74 21.74 -37.76 -35.76
C VAL A 74 22.76 -36.77 -36.35
N GLU A 75 22.31 -35.61 -36.82
CA GLU A 75 23.17 -34.58 -37.42
C GLU A 75 24.28 -34.12 -36.44
N LYS A 76 23.96 -34.02 -35.14
CA LYS A 76 24.89 -33.53 -34.11
C LYS A 76 25.69 -34.62 -33.41
N GLY A 77 25.55 -35.88 -33.84
CA GLY A 77 26.27 -37.02 -33.27
C GLY A 77 25.95 -37.24 -31.80
N VAL A 78 24.66 -37.26 -31.45
CA VAL A 78 24.18 -37.53 -30.09
C VAL A 78 24.10 -39.04 -29.86
N ASP A 79 24.65 -39.51 -28.73
CA ASP A 79 24.63 -40.94 -28.37
C ASP A 79 23.32 -41.34 -27.66
N ALA A 80 22.75 -40.42 -26.89
CA ALA A 80 21.55 -40.67 -26.09
C ALA A 80 20.63 -39.45 -26.01
N ILE A 81 19.32 -39.68 -25.97
CA ILE A 81 18.30 -38.66 -25.70
C ILE A 81 17.65 -38.95 -24.35
N HIS A 82 17.68 -37.97 -23.45
CA HIS A 82 16.88 -37.99 -22.24
C HIS A 82 15.62 -37.14 -22.43
N PRO A 83 14.42 -37.72 -22.27
CA PRO A 83 13.18 -36.99 -22.56
C PRO A 83 12.68 -36.12 -21.40
N GLY A 84 13.33 -36.14 -20.23
CA GLY A 84 12.80 -35.53 -19.00
C GLY A 84 11.43 -36.10 -18.63
N TYR A 85 10.47 -35.20 -18.38
CA TYR A 85 9.07 -35.53 -18.11
C TYR A 85 8.12 -34.64 -18.93
N GLY A 86 6.88 -35.07 -19.14
CA GLY A 86 5.97 -34.42 -20.10
C GLY A 86 6.49 -34.53 -21.54
N PHE A 87 5.91 -33.77 -22.48
CA PHE A 87 6.23 -33.84 -23.91
C PHE A 87 6.27 -35.28 -24.45
N LEU A 88 7.44 -35.77 -24.86
CA LEU A 88 7.63 -37.09 -25.51
C LEU A 88 8.13 -38.17 -24.54
N SER A 89 8.17 -37.92 -23.24
CA SER A 89 8.76 -38.83 -22.24
C SER A 89 8.03 -40.15 -22.04
N GLU A 90 6.73 -40.21 -22.34
CA GLU A 90 5.93 -41.44 -22.31
C GLU A 90 5.59 -41.95 -23.71
N ASN A 91 6.17 -41.36 -24.76
CA ASN A 91 5.82 -41.66 -26.14
C ASN A 91 6.67 -42.82 -26.67
N ALA A 92 6.05 -43.99 -26.84
CA ALA A 92 6.72 -45.19 -27.34
C ALA A 92 7.20 -45.06 -28.80
N GLU A 93 6.52 -44.26 -29.64
CA GLU A 93 6.96 -43.97 -31.02
C GLU A 93 8.27 -43.19 -31.03
N PHE A 94 8.45 -42.23 -30.11
CA PHE A 94 9.69 -41.49 -29.96
C PHE A 94 10.84 -42.40 -29.53
N ALA A 95 10.62 -43.27 -28.55
CA ALA A 95 11.61 -44.25 -28.12
C ALA A 95 12.00 -45.22 -29.26
N ARG A 96 11.02 -45.69 -30.07
CA ARG A 96 11.27 -46.48 -31.28
C ARG A 96 12.09 -45.72 -32.32
N ALA A 97 11.76 -44.45 -32.56
CA ALA A 97 12.47 -43.60 -33.51
C ALA A 97 13.94 -43.37 -33.09
N CYS A 98 14.20 -43.17 -31.79
CA CYS A 98 15.56 -43.11 -31.25
C CYS A 98 16.32 -44.42 -31.51
N ALA A 99 15.71 -45.57 -31.17
CA ALA A 99 16.33 -46.88 -31.36
C ALA A 99 16.63 -47.17 -32.84
N ALA A 100 15.71 -46.84 -33.76
CA ALA A 100 15.89 -46.99 -35.20
C ALA A 100 17.03 -46.11 -35.76
N ALA A 101 17.28 -44.95 -35.13
CA ALA A 101 18.39 -44.05 -35.45
C ALA A 101 19.71 -44.41 -34.76
N GLY A 102 19.75 -45.49 -33.95
CA GLY A 102 20.94 -45.88 -33.18
C GLY A 102 21.24 -45.00 -31.97
N ILE A 103 20.25 -44.24 -31.49
CA ILE A 103 20.35 -43.32 -30.34
C ILE A 103 19.70 -43.98 -29.12
N ALA A 104 20.41 -44.01 -27.99
CA ALA A 104 19.87 -44.58 -26.76
C ALA A 104 18.77 -43.67 -26.17
N PHE A 105 17.59 -44.23 -25.92
CA PHE A 105 16.54 -43.57 -25.15
C PHE A 105 16.79 -43.76 -23.65
N VAL A 106 16.95 -42.66 -22.90
CA VAL A 106 17.16 -42.71 -21.44
C VAL A 106 15.80 -42.84 -20.74
N GLY A 107 15.29 -44.07 -20.71
CA GLY A 107 14.01 -44.46 -20.13
C GLY A 107 13.74 -45.94 -20.34
N PRO A 108 12.52 -46.42 -20.04
CA PRO A 108 12.12 -47.80 -20.34
C PRO A 108 12.06 -48.09 -21.84
N SER A 109 12.03 -49.36 -22.21
CA SER A 109 11.88 -49.78 -23.61
C SER A 109 10.51 -49.40 -24.19
N PRO A 110 10.39 -49.25 -25.53
CA PRO A 110 9.10 -48.95 -26.17
C PRO A 110 7.98 -49.93 -25.82
N GLU A 111 8.29 -51.21 -25.66
CA GLU A 111 7.33 -52.26 -25.29
C GLU A 111 6.79 -52.05 -23.86
N ILE A 112 7.62 -51.54 -22.95
CA ILE A 112 7.21 -51.18 -21.59
C ILE A 112 6.34 -49.92 -21.64
N LEU A 113 6.71 -48.93 -22.45
CA LEU A 113 5.93 -47.70 -22.65
C LEU A 113 4.54 -48.01 -23.21
N ASP A 114 4.41 -48.88 -24.22
CA ASP A 114 3.10 -49.26 -24.76
C ASP A 114 2.23 -49.99 -23.71
N ARG A 115 2.82 -50.92 -22.93
CA ARG A 115 2.08 -51.71 -21.92
C ARG A 115 1.61 -50.89 -20.73
N LEU A 116 2.34 -49.83 -20.38
CA LEU A 116 2.06 -48.99 -19.20
C LEU A 116 1.37 -47.67 -19.55
N GLY A 117 1.47 -47.19 -20.81
CA GLY A 117 0.89 -45.93 -21.26
C GLY A 117 -0.63 -45.96 -21.44
N ASP A 118 -1.22 -47.14 -21.63
CA ASP A 118 -2.68 -47.34 -21.62
C ASP A 118 -3.15 -47.75 -20.21
N LYS A 119 -4.01 -46.93 -19.60
CA LYS A 119 -4.53 -47.16 -18.24
C LYS A 119 -5.33 -48.45 -18.10
N VAL A 120 -6.01 -48.89 -19.16
CA VAL A 120 -6.76 -50.15 -19.14
C VAL A 120 -5.79 -51.33 -19.15
N ALA A 121 -4.74 -51.26 -19.98
CA ALA A 121 -3.70 -52.29 -20.04
C ALA A 121 -2.88 -52.36 -18.75
N ALA A 122 -2.48 -51.21 -18.20
CA ALA A 122 -1.75 -51.11 -16.94
C ALA A 122 -2.55 -51.66 -15.75
N ARG A 123 -3.88 -51.45 -15.76
CA ARG A 123 -4.78 -52.01 -14.75
C ARG A 123 -4.94 -53.52 -14.86
N ALA A 124 -5.15 -54.05 -16.06
CA ALA A 124 -5.22 -55.51 -16.28
C ALA A 124 -3.91 -56.19 -15.86
N LEU A 125 -2.77 -55.53 -16.10
CA LEU A 125 -1.46 -55.95 -15.62
C LEU A 125 -1.41 -55.98 -14.08
N ALA A 126 -1.83 -54.91 -13.40
CA ALA A 126 -1.84 -54.84 -11.94
C ALA A 126 -2.73 -55.95 -11.33
N GLU A 127 -3.91 -56.21 -11.90
CA GLU A 127 -4.77 -57.33 -11.50
C GLU A 127 -4.06 -58.68 -11.67
N SER A 128 -3.37 -58.90 -12.81
CA SER A 128 -2.62 -60.13 -13.06
C SER A 128 -1.43 -60.34 -12.12
N ALA A 129 -0.85 -59.23 -11.61
CA ALA A 129 0.22 -59.23 -10.61
C ALA A 129 -0.30 -59.37 -9.16
N GLY A 130 -1.62 -59.50 -8.97
CA GLY A 130 -2.25 -59.60 -7.66
C GLY A 130 -2.23 -58.30 -6.86
N VAL A 131 -2.14 -57.14 -7.53
CA VAL A 131 -2.20 -55.82 -6.90
C VAL A 131 -3.64 -55.31 -6.89
N PRO A 132 -4.16 -54.78 -5.77
CA PRO A 132 -5.51 -54.25 -5.70
C PRO A 132 -5.73 -53.09 -6.69
N VAL A 133 -6.85 -53.11 -7.42
CA VAL A 133 -7.28 -52.02 -8.31
C VAL A 133 -8.70 -51.57 -7.96
N LEU A 134 -9.03 -50.31 -8.26
CA LEU A 134 -10.38 -49.79 -8.04
C LEU A 134 -11.40 -50.45 -8.96
N LYS A 135 -12.61 -50.78 -8.49
CA LYS A 135 -13.67 -51.28 -9.39
C LYS A 135 -14.06 -50.19 -10.41
N GLY A 136 -13.93 -50.50 -11.70
CA GLY A 136 -14.23 -49.60 -12.81
C GLY A 136 -14.93 -50.31 -13.96
N SER A 137 -15.50 -49.54 -14.87
CA SER A 137 -16.26 -50.04 -16.01
C SER A 137 -15.38 -50.23 -17.25
N ALA A 138 -15.89 -50.97 -18.24
CA ALA A 138 -15.43 -50.79 -19.62
C ALA A 138 -15.73 -49.34 -20.09
N PRO A 139 -15.15 -48.86 -21.21
CA PRO A 139 -15.53 -47.58 -21.80
C PRO A 139 -17.05 -47.49 -22.03
N VAL A 140 -17.66 -46.38 -21.61
CA VAL A 140 -19.11 -46.17 -21.67
C VAL A 140 -19.46 -44.85 -22.37
N VAL A 141 -20.68 -44.79 -22.90
CA VAL A 141 -21.27 -43.59 -23.53
C VAL A 141 -22.47 -43.10 -22.72
N PRO A 142 -22.85 -41.80 -22.81
CA PRO A 142 -24.04 -41.28 -22.13
C PRO A 142 -25.30 -42.09 -22.44
N GLY A 143 -26.14 -42.33 -21.42
CA GLY A 143 -27.37 -43.11 -21.54
C GLY A 143 -27.56 -44.21 -20.49
N ALA A 144 -28.52 -45.10 -20.75
CA ALA A 144 -29.01 -46.09 -19.77
C ALA A 144 -27.94 -47.06 -19.25
N GLU A 145 -26.97 -47.43 -20.10
CA GLU A 145 -25.87 -48.32 -19.73
C GLU A 145 -24.92 -47.66 -18.72
N ALA A 146 -24.48 -46.42 -18.98
CA ALA A 146 -23.64 -45.66 -18.05
C ALA A 146 -24.32 -45.46 -16.69
N ARG A 147 -25.64 -45.16 -16.68
CA ARG A 147 -26.42 -45.01 -15.44
C ARG A 147 -26.46 -46.31 -14.64
N LYS A 148 -26.76 -47.44 -15.29
CA LYS A 148 -26.81 -48.76 -14.63
C LYS A 148 -25.46 -49.12 -14.00
N VAL A 149 -24.36 -48.83 -14.70
CA VAL A 149 -23.00 -49.07 -14.21
C VAL A 149 -22.67 -48.16 -13.01
N ALA A 150 -22.98 -46.87 -13.10
CA ALA A 150 -22.75 -45.92 -12.01
C ALA A 150 -23.59 -46.24 -10.76
N GLU A 151 -24.86 -46.62 -10.93
CA GLU A 151 -25.75 -47.04 -9.83
C GLU A 151 -25.24 -48.32 -9.15
N ALA A 152 -24.76 -49.29 -9.92
CA ALA A 152 -24.17 -50.52 -9.38
C ALA A 152 -22.89 -50.26 -8.57
N MET A 153 -22.11 -49.24 -8.93
CA MET A 153 -20.93 -48.79 -8.16
C MET A 153 -21.30 -47.92 -6.95
N GLY A 154 -22.46 -47.25 -7.01
CA GLY A 154 -22.94 -46.28 -6.05
C GLY A 154 -22.22 -44.93 -6.15
N PHE A 155 -22.96 -43.84 -6.09
CA PHE A 155 -22.40 -42.49 -6.09
C PHE A 155 -21.70 -42.16 -4.74
N PRO A 156 -20.69 -41.26 -4.73
CA PRO A 156 -20.09 -40.60 -5.89
C PRO A 156 -19.24 -41.55 -6.76
N VAL A 157 -19.17 -41.23 -8.05
CA VAL A 157 -18.31 -41.89 -9.04
C VAL A 157 -17.41 -40.87 -9.73
N ILE A 158 -16.31 -41.32 -10.33
CA ILE A 158 -15.42 -40.47 -11.12
C ILE A 158 -15.35 -41.00 -12.55
N ILE A 159 -15.53 -40.09 -13.51
CA ILE A 159 -15.31 -40.34 -14.93
C ILE A 159 -13.85 -40.05 -15.23
N LYS A 160 -13.19 -40.94 -15.97
CA LYS A 160 -11.80 -40.76 -16.42
C LYS A 160 -11.68 -41.12 -17.90
N ALA A 161 -10.89 -40.33 -18.63
CA ALA A 161 -10.50 -40.64 -20.01
C ALA A 161 -9.42 -41.74 -20.05
N SER A 162 -9.50 -42.66 -21.01
CA SER A 162 -8.57 -43.80 -21.13
C SER A 162 -7.12 -43.37 -21.39
N MET A 163 -6.92 -42.34 -22.21
CA MET A 163 -5.61 -41.76 -22.55
C MET A 163 -5.32 -40.43 -21.81
N GLY A 164 -6.07 -40.15 -20.73
CA GLY A 164 -6.01 -38.85 -20.04
C GLY A 164 -4.84 -38.74 -19.06
N GLY A 165 -4.07 -37.65 -19.16
CA GLY A 165 -2.96 -37.30 -18.25
C GLY A 165 -3.08 -35.89 -17.66
N GLY A 166 -2.44 -35.65 -16.51
CA GLY A 166 -2.31 -34.30 -15.91
C GLY A 166 -3.61 -33.69 -15.37
N GLY A 167 -4.59 -34.52 -14.99
CA GLY A 167 -5.86 -34.08 -14.41
C GLY A 167 -6.96 -33.69 -15.42
N ARG A 168 -6.66 -33.73 -16.72
CA ARG A 168 -7.60 -33.38 -17.81
C ARG A 168 -8.48 -34.57 -18.20
N GLY A 169 -9.74 -34.31 -18.53
CA GLY A 169 -10.72 -35.37 -18.86
C GLY A 169 -11.16 -36.22 -17.66
N MET A 170 -11.10 -35.69 -16.43
CA MET A 170 -11.66 -36.33 -15.24
C MET A 170 -12.77 -35.49 -14.61
N ARG A 171 -13.86 -36.12 -14.15
CA ARG A 171 -15.00 -35.44 -13.51
C ARG A 171 -15.60 -36.30 -12.41
N VAL A 172 -15.78 -35.71 -11.23
CA VAL A 172 -16.53 -36.34 -10.13
C VAL A 172 -18.02 -36.09 -10.36
N VAL A 173 -18.81 -37.15 -10.24
CA VAL A 173 -20.27 -37.11 -10.35
C VAL A 173 -20.84 -37.57 -9.02
N GLU A 174 -21.54 -36.67 -8.34
CA GLU A 174 -22.11 -36.89 -7.01
C GLU A 174 -23.52 -37.52 -7.08
N LYS A 175 -24.25 -37.30 -8.19
CA LYS A 175 -25.65 -37.74 -8.37
C LYS A 175 -25.90 -38.21 -9.80
N ALA A 176 -26.88 -39.11 -9.96
CA ALA A 176 -27.20 -39.72 -11.25
C ALA A 176 -27.61 -38.71 -12.34
N GLU A 177 -28.22 -37.59 -11.97
CA GLU A 177 -28.70 -36.56 -12.91
C GLU A 177 -27.57 -35.86 -13.67
N ASP A 178 -26.38 -35.75 -13.06
CA ASP A 178 -25.23 -35.03 -13.63
C ASP A 178 -24.35 -35.92 -14.52
N LEU A 179 -24.60 -37.23 -14.55
CA LEU A 179 -23.73 -38.24 -15.17
C LEU A 179 -23.58 -38.06 -16.69
N ASP A 180 -24.70 -37.91 -17.40
CA ASP A 180 -24.69 -37.87 -18.87
C ASP A 180 -23.95 -36.63 -19.38
N GLY A 181 -24.19 -35.47 -18.77
CA GLY A 181 -23.51 -34.21 -19.12
C GLY A 181 -22.01 -34.23 -18.80
N ALA A 182 -21.62 -34.76 -17.63
CA ALA A 182 -20.22 -34.88 -17.25
C ALA A 182 -19.45 -35.86 -18.15
N LEU A 183 -20.09 -36.94 -18.59
CA LEU A 183 -19.50 -37.93 -19.49
C LEU A 183 -19.32 -37.39 -20.91
N GLU A 184 -20.32 -36.68 -21.46
CA GLU A 184 -20.23 -35.99 -22.75
C GLU A 184 -19.05 -35.00 -22.77
N GLN A 185 -18.91 -34.21 -21.70
CA GLN A 185 -17.85 -33.22 -21.56
C GLN A 185 -16.47 -33.88 -21.45
N ALA A 186 -16.32 -34.91 -20.61
CA ALA A 186 -15.06 -35.63 -20.44
C ALA A 186 -14.59 -36.27 -21.75
N ARG A 187 -15.51 -36.88 -22.53
CA ARG A 187 -15.22 -37.47 -23.84
C ARG A 187 -14.82 -36.43 -24.88
N SER A 188 -15.51 -35.28 -24.90
CA SER A 188 -15.19 -34.17 -25.80
C SER A 188 -13.81 -33.59 -25.51
N GLU A 189 -13.49 -33.38 -24.23
CA GLU A 189 -12.18 -32.91 -23.78
C GLU A 189 -11.08 -33.93 -24.13
N ALA A 190 -11.32 -35.21 -23.88
CA ALA A 190 -10.38 -36.29 -24.21
C ALA A 190 -10.09 -36.38 -25.71
N LYS A 191 -11.11 -36.27 -26.56
CA LYS A 191 -10.96 -36.25 -28.02
C LYS A 191 -10.13 -35.06 -28.49
N ALA A 192 -10.39 -33.87 -27.94
CA ALA A 192 -9.69 -32.65 -28.31
C ALA A 192 -8.22 -32.66 -27.86
N ALA A 193 -7.93 -33.22 -26.67
CA ALA A 193 -6.59 -33.20 -26.08
C ALA A 193 -5.72 -34.40 -26.47
N PHE A 194 -6.31 -35.58 -26.62
CA PHE A 194 -5.58 -36.86 -26.76
C PHE A 194 -6.03 -37.67 -27.98
N GLY A 195 -6.95 -37.17 -28.79
CA GLY A 195 -7.44 -37.86 -30.00
C GLY A 195 -8.33 -39.07 -29.76
N CYS A 196 -8.58 -39.46 -28.50
CA CYS A 196 -9.40 -40.60 -28.10
C CYS A 196 -10.59 -40.15 -27.24
N ALA A 197 -11.81 -40.58 -27.58
CA ALA A 197 -13.04 -40.20 -26.89
C ALA A 197 -13.51 -41.24 -25.86
N ASP A 198 -12.67 -42.25 -25.56
CA ASP A 198 -13.01 -43.30 -24.61
C ASP A 198 -12.90 -42.79 -23.18
N ALA A 199 -13.96 -43.02 -22.41
CA ALA A 199 -14.04 -42.69 -21.00
C ALA A 199 -14.73 -43.82 -20.23
N PHE A 200 -14.27 -44.08 -19.01
CA PHE A 200 -14.80 -45.10 -18.12
C PHE A 200 -15.20 -44.50 -16.76
N ILE A 201 -16.01 -45.24 -16.00
CA ILE A 201 -16.51 -44.83 -14.68
C ILE A 201 -15.81 -45.69 -13.62
N GLU A 202 -15.30 -45.05 -12.57
CA GLU A 202 -14.72 -45.69 -11.40
C GLU A 202 -15.41 -45.25 -10.12
N LYS A 203 -15.31 -46.08 -9.08
CA LYS A 203 -15.69 -45.67 -7.74
C LYS A 203 -14.82 -44.50 -7.28
N PHE A 204 -15.43 -43.41 -6.82
CA PHE A 204 -14.71 -42.28 -6.27
C PHE A 204 -14.45 -42.51 -4.77
N ILE A 205 -13.17 -42.44 -4.35
CA ILE A 205 -12.79 -42.43 -2.94
C ILE A 205 -12.73 -40.98 -2.47
N ALA A 206 -13.70 -40.56 -1.65
CA ALA A 206 -13.84 -39.17 -1.25
C ALA A 206 -12.70 -38.67 -0.32
N LYS A 207 -12.13 -39.56 0.50
CA LYS A 207 -11.04 -39.27 1.46
C LYS A 207 -9.81 -40.09 1.12
N ALA A 208 -9.25 -39.89 -0.07
CA ALA A 208 -8.05 -40.60 -0.49
C ALA A 208 -6.78 -39.79 -0.15
N LYS A 209 -5.72 -40.49 0.21
CA LYS A 209 -4.35 -40.04 0.01
C LYS A 209 -3.86 -40.52 -1.35
N HIS A 210 -3.07 -39.69 -2.03
CA HIS A 210 -2.36 -40.08 -3.25
C HIS A 210 -0.94 -40.42 -2.85
N ILE A 211 -0.61 -41.71 -2.83
CA ILE A 211 0.72 -42.22 -2.49
C ILE A 211 1.33 -42.84 -3.73
N GLU A 212 2.59 -42.53 -3.99
CA GLU A 212 3.30 -43.05 -5.15
C GLU A 212 4.66 -43.61 -4.78
N VAL A 213 5.12 -44.65 -5.47
CA VAL A 213 6.37 -45.35 -5.15
C VAL A 213 7.37 -45.19 -6.27
N GLN A 214 8.56 -44.70 -5.95
CA GLN A 214 9.66 -44.60 -6.90
C GLN A 214 10.27 -45.97 -7.15
N LEU A 215 10.35 -46.38 -8.42
CA LEU A 215 11.09 -47.54 -8.87
C LEU A 215 12.39 -47.15 -9.57
N LEU A 216 13.40 -48.00 -9.43
CA LEU A 216 14.64 -47.94 -10.20
C LEU A 216 15.09 -49.36 -10.53
N GLY A 217 15.15 -49.69 -11.82
CA GLY A 217 15.59 -51.01 -12.29
C GLY A 217 16.72 -50.92 -13.32
N ASP A 218 17.57 -51.93 -13.41
CA ASP A 218 18.63 -52.03 -14.42
C ASP A 218 18.30 -53.02 -15.55
N LYS A 219 19.18 -53.13 -16.55
CA LYS A 219 19.01 -54.05 -17.68
C LYS A 219 19.37 -55.50 -17.36
N GLN A 220 19.90 -55.76 -16.15
CA GLN A 220 20.26 -57.09 -15.65
C GLN A 220 19.10 -57.75 -14.89
N GLY A 221 17.99 -57.04 -14.71
CA GLY A 221 16.78 -57.52 -14.04
C GLY A 221 16.73 -57.20 -12.55
N ASN A 222 17.65 -56.38 -12.03
CA ASN A 222 17.55 -55.88 -10.67
C ASN A 222 16.53 -54.73 -10.61
N LEU A 223 15.68 -54.72 -9.57
CA LEU A 223 14.66 -53.71 -9.36
C LEU A 223 14.56 -53.40 -7.87
N VAL A 224 14.56 -52.11 -7.52
CA VAL A 224 14.35 -51.62 -6.16
C VAL A 224 13.29 -50.53 -6.13
N HIS A 225 12.66 -50.32 -4.97
CA HIS A 225 11.91 -49.11 -4.68
C HIS A 225 12.75 -48.12 -3.87
N LEU A 226 12.59 -46.82 -4.13
CA LEU A 226 13.19 -45.73 -3.36
C LEU A 226 12.15 -45.07 -2.44
N PHE A 227 11.36 -45.92 -1.78
CA PHE A 227 10.23 -45.54 -0.92
C PHE A 227 9.14 -44.75 -1.66
N GLU A 228 8.18 -44.25 -0.89
CA GLU A 228 7.00 -43.56 -1.34
C GLU A 228 7.08 -42.03 -1.19
N ARG A 229 6.19 -41.34 -1.90
CA ARG A 229 5.89 -39.93 -1.76
C ARG A 229 4.39 -39.74 -1.49
N ASP A 230 4.06 -38.80 -0.61
CA ASP A 230 2.69 -38.32 -0.42
C ASP A 230 2.47 -37.10 -1.32
N CYS A 231 1.61 -37.26 -2.33
CA CYS A 231 1.22 -36.24 -3.30
C CYS A 231 -0.26 -35.86 -3.14
N SER A 232 -0.81 -36.03 -1.94
CA SER A 232 -2.23 -35.78 -1.64
C SER A 232 -2.59 -34.30 -1.68
N ILE A 233 -1.62 -33.39 -1.57
CA ILE A 233 -1.90 -31.96 -1.58
C ILE A 233 -2.11 -31.53 -3.04
N GLN A 234 -3.38 -31.53 -3.45
CA GLN A 234 -3.80 -31.33 -4.83
C GLN A 234 -4.88 -30.24 -4.94
N ARG A 235 -4.87 -29.52 -6.07
CA ARG A 235 -5.96 -28.62 -6.47
C ARG A 235 -6.51 -29.11 -7.80
N ARG A 236 -7.82 -29.40 -7.88
CA ARG A 236 -8.46 -29.94 -9.10
C ARG A 236 -7.70 -31.13 -9.71
N HIS A 237 -7.26 -32.05 -8.86
CA HIS A 237 -6.47 -33.24 -9.23
C HIS A 237 -5.07 -32.97 -9.80
N GLN A 238 -4.55 -31.74 -9.66
CA GLN A 238 -3.16 -31.41 -9.95
C GLN A 238 -2.38 -31.35 -8.65
N LYS A 239 -1.26 -32.07 -8.56
CA LYS A 239 -0.33 -32.01 -7.44
C LYS A 239 0.09 -30.55 -7.22
N VAL A 240 0.32 -30.15 -5.98
CA VAL A 240 0.84 -28.81 -5.60
C VAL A 240 2.08 -28.93 -4.71
N ILE A 241 2.00 -29.78 -3.68
CA ILE A 241 3.07 -30.03 -2.70
C ILE A 241 3.26 -31.54 -2.58
N GLU A 242 4.51 -31.97 -2.52
CA GLU A 242 4.89 -33.38 -2.40
C GLU A 242 5.81 -33.60 -1.20
N ILE A 243 5.62 -34.71 -0.50
CA ILE A 243 6.36 -35.05 0.74
C ILE A 243 7.02 -36.42 0.58
N ALA A 244 8.27 -36.58 1.02
CA ALA A 244 8.93 -37.87 1.13
C ALA A 244 9.64 -38.04 2.48
N PRO A 245 9.60 -39.22 3.13
CA PRO A 245 8.54 -40.23 2.96
C PRO A 245 7.18 -39.69 3.43
N ALA A 246 6.08 -40.45 3.26
CA ALA A 246 4.77 -40.04 3.74
C ALA A 246 4.75 -39.97 5.28
N TYR A 247 4.48 -38.79 5.87
CA TYR A 247 4.66 -38.55 7.32
C TYR A 247 3.78 -39.42 8.22
N ASN A 248 2.48 -39.54 7.90
CA ASN A 248 1.49 -40.29 8.69
C ASN A 248 0.94 -41.50 7.94
N LEU A 249 1.84 -42.30 7.35
CA LEU A 249 1.49 -43.59 6.74
C LEU A 249 1.93 -44.72 7.66
N ASP A 250 1.02 -45.65 7.96
CA ASP A 250 1.31 -46.86 8.73
C ASP A 250 2.44 -47.67 8.06
N GLU A 251 3.40 -48.18 8.84
CA GLU A 251 4.58 -48.87 8.30
C GLU A 251 4.20 -50.15 7.55
N GLY A 252 3.25 -50.93 8.06
CA GLY A 252 2.79 -52.16 7.39
C GLY A 252 2.09 -51.84 6.06
N LEU A 253 1.32 -50.75 6.03
CA LEU A 253 0.70 -50.26 4.80
C LEU A 253 1.74 -49.73 3.79
N ARG A 254 2.75 -48.99 4.25
CA ARG A 254 3.87 -48.53 3.42
C ARG A 254 4.59 -49.70 2.75
N ASP A 255 4.94 -50.73 3.53
CA ASP A 255 5.63 -51.92 3.03
C ASP A 255 4.76 -52.66 2.00
N ALA A 256 3.45 -52.78 2.25
CA ALA A 256 2.52 -53.40 1.32
C ALA A 256 2.41 -52.63 -0.01
N ILE A 257 2.38 -51.29 0.04
CA ILE A 257 2.34 -50.42 -1.15
C ILE A 257 3.65 -50.53 -1.94
N CYS A 258 4.80 -50.50 -1.26
CA CYS A 258 6.11 -50.66 -1.90
C CYS A 258 6.27 -52.04 -2.54
N ALA A 259 5.85 -53.11 -1.86
CA ALA A 259 5.86 -54.46 -2.40
C ALA A 259 4.92 -54.62 -3.62
N ALA A 260 3.76 -53.95 -3.60
CA ALA A 260 2.85 -53.93 -4.75
C ALA A 260 3.46 -53.21 -5.96
N ALA A 261 4.17 -52.11 -5.74
CA ALA A 261 4.88 -51.40 -6.81
C ALA A 261 5.98 -52.28 -7.44
N LEU A 262 6.76 -53.00 -6.61
CA LEU A 262 7.76 -53.95 -7.10
C LEU A 262 7.13 -55.06 -7.95
N LYS A 263 6.02 -55.67 -7.50
CA LYS A 263 5.31 -56.70 -8.28
C LYS A 263 4.87 -56.22 -9.66
N ILE A 264 4.39 -54.97 -9.76
CA ILE A 264 4.03 -54.37 -11.05
C ILE A 264 5.26 -54.21 -11.93
N GLY A 265 6.37 -53.71 -11.37
CA GLY A 265 7.63 -53.56 -12.11
C GLY A 265 8.22 -54.90 -12.58
N GLU A 266 8.19 -55.93 -11.73
CA GLU A 266 8.63 -57.29 -12.05
C GLU A 266 7.80 -57.90 -13.20
N ALA A 267 6.48 -57.72 -13.19
CA ALA A 267 5.57 -58.25 -14.21
C ALA A 267 5.81 -57.69 -15.63
N VAL A 268 6.53 -56.57 -15.75
CA VAL A 268 6.90 -55.95 -17.03
C VAL A 268 8.40 -55.96 -17.30
N GLY A 269 9.22 -56.49 -16.38
CA GLY A 269 10.68 -56.39 -16.48
C GLY A 269 11.16 -54.93 -16.51
N TYR A 270 10.63 -54.11 -15.59
CA TYR A 270 10.84 -52.67 -15.58
C TYR A 270 12.32 -52.30 -15.40
N HIS A 271 12.80 -51.35 -16.20
CA HIS A 271 14.14 -50.78 -16.07
C HIS A 271 14.11 -49.26 -16.28
N ASN A 272 15.18 -48.60 -15.83
CA ASN A 272 15.28 -47.16 -15.63
C ASN A 272 14.38 -46.67 -14.47
N ALA A 273 14.14 -45.36 -14.37
CA ALA A 273 13.30 -44.79 -13.31
C ALA A 273 11.82 -44.70 -13.75
N GLY A 274 10.93 -45.04 -12.83
CA GLY A 274 9.48 -44.91 -13.00
C GLY A 274 8.76 -44.80 -11.68
N THR A 275 7.48 -44.49 -11.71
CA THR A 275 6.67 -44.36 -10.50
C THR A 275 5.36 -45.12 -10.63
N VAL A 276 4.98 -45.84 -9.57
CA VAL A 276 3.67 -46.48 -9.46
C VAL A 276 2.80 -45.68 -8.51
N GLU A 277 1.62 -45.23 -8.96
CA GLU A 277 0.70 -44.39 -8.18
C GLU A 277 -0.48 -45.19 -7.60
N PHE A 278 -0.85 -44.86 -6.36
CA PHE A 278 -1.89 -45.51 -5.58
C PHE A 278 -2.84 -44.47 -4.92
N LEU A 279 -4.12 -44.81 -4.84
CA LEU A 279 -5.04 -44.17 -3.89
C LEU A 279 -5.06 -45.00 -2.62
N VAL A 280 -4.84 -44.34 -1.49
CA VAL A 280 -4.89 -44.94 -0.15
C VAL A 280 -6.10 -44.41 0.58
N ASP A 281 -6.98 -45.31 1.00
CA ASP A 281 -8.04 -45.02 1.97
C ASP A 281 -7.48 -45.28 3.36
N ASP A 282 -7.11 -44.19 4.04
CA ASP A 282 -6.46 -44.27 5.35
C ASP A 282 -7.43 -44.72 6.47
N GLU A 283 -8.75 -44.53 6.30
CA GLU A 283 -9.76 -45.01 7.25
C GLU A 283 -9.94 -46.54 7.10
N ALA A 284 -10.05 -47.02 5.87
CA ALA A 284 -10.19 -48.44 5.58
C ALA A 284 -8.86 -49.23 5.65
N LYS A 285 -7.72 -48.52 5.74
CA LYS A 285 -6.35 -49.09 5.63
C LYS A 285 -6.19 -49.95 4.37
N THR A 286 -6.76 -49.49 3.26
CA THR A 286 -6.67 -50.15 1.95
C THR A 286 -6.03 -49.23 0.93
N PHE A 287 -5.44 -49.81 -0.11
CA PHE A 287 -4.87 -49.06 -1.22
C PHE A 287 -5.32 -49.67 -2.55
N SER A 288 -5.27 -48.88 -3.62
CA SER A 288 -5.60 -49.32 -4.96
C SER A 288 -4.70 -48.65 -5.98
N PHE A 289 -4.16 -49.44 -6.91
CA PHE A 289 -3.36 -48.96 -8.02
C PHE A 289 -4.18 -48.04 -8.93
N ILE A 290 -3.54 -46.99 -9.44
CA ILE A 290 -4.14 -46.01 -10.38
C ILE A 290 -3.43 -46.06 -11.73
N GLU A 291 -2.12 -45.80 -11.74
CA GLU A 291 -1.33 -45.68 -12.96
C GLU A 291 0.17 -45.91 -12.70
N VAL A 292 0.92 -46.16 -13.77
CA VAL A 292 2.38 -46.09 -13.75
C VAL A 292 2.79 -44.91 -14.61
N ASN A 293 3.70 -44.09 -14.10
CA ASN A 293 4.39 -43.06 -14.85
C ASN A 293 5.75 -43.64 -15.27
N PRO A 294 5.93 -44.13 -16.51
CA PRO A 294 7.14 -44.84 -16.92
C PRO A 294 8.29 -43.87 -17.27
N ARG A 295 8.54 -42.91 -16.39
CA ARG A 295 9.51 -41.82 -16.54
C ARG A 295 9.86 -41.20 -15.18
N LEU A 296 10.80 -40.25 -15.19
CA LEU A 296 11.03 -39.37 -14.05
C LEU A 296 9.80 -38.47 -13.79
N GLN A 297 9.62 -38.05 -12.55
CA GLN A 297 8.58 -37.10 -12.14
C GLN A 297 9.17 -35.80 -11.61
N VAL A 298 8.35 -34.76 -11.51
CA VAL A 298 8.76 -33.42 -11.07
C VAL A 298 9.29 -33.45 -9.63
N GLU A 299 8.65 -34.28 -8.80
CA GLU A 299 8.84 -34.54 -7.38
C GLU A 299 9.90 -35.60 -7.05
N HIS A 300 10.67 -36.07 -8.04
CA HIS A 300 11.82 -36.95 -7.76
C HIS A 300 12.80 -36.36 -6.74
N THR A 301 12.88 -35.02 -6.68
CA THR A 301 13.78 -34.26 -5.80
C THR A 301 13.61 -34.59 -4.33
N VAL A 302 12.38 -34.81 -3.83
CA VAL A 302 12.17 -35.14 -2.41
C VAL A 302 12.67 -36.53 -2.08
N THR A 303 12.55 -37.49 -3.02
CA THR A 303 13.13 -38.83 -2.89
C THR A 303 14.65 -38.77 -2.88
N GLU A 304 15.27 -38.02 -3.79
CA GLU A 304 16.74 -37.86 -3.81
C GLU A 304 17.25 -37.23 -2.49
N VAL A 305 16.52 -36.24 -1.95
CA VAL A 305 16.89 -35.55 -0.72
C VAL A 305 16.88 -36.48 0.50
N VAL A 306 15.88 -37.37 0.63
CA VAL A 306 15.78 -38.27 1.79
C VAL A 306 16.61 -39.55 1.64
N THR A 307 16.86 -40.01 0.41
CA THR A 307 17.63 -41.24 0.16
C THR A 307 19.11 -41.00 -0.11
N GLY A 308 19.49 -39.80 -0.57
CA GLY A 308 20.84 -39.49 -1.04
C GLY A 308 21.18 -40.08 -2.41
N ILE A 309 20.22 -40.70 -3.09
CA ILE A 309 20.41 -41.33 -4.41
C ILE A 309 20.09 -40.32 -5.50
N ASP A 310 21.03 -40.07 -6.42
CA ASP A 310 20.80 -39.26 -7.61
C ASP A 310 20.09 -40.10 -8.69
N LEU A 311 18.80 -39.87 -8.87
CA LEU A 311 17.96 -40.60 -9.81
C LEU A 311 18.38 -40.32 -11.25
N VAL A 312 18.63 -39.07 -11.62
CA VAL A 312 18.94 -38.71 -13.02
C VAL A 312 20.29 -39.25 -13.47
N LYS A 313 21.30 -39.17 -12.60
CA LYS A 313 22.60 -39.81 -12.83
C LYS A 313 22.44 -41.33 -12.98
N SER A 314 21.64 -41.95 -12.13
CA SER A 314 21.35 -43.38 -12.20
C SER A 314 20.63 -43.76 -13.51
N GLN A 315 19.65 -42.97 -13.96
CA GLN A 315 18.97 -43.19 -15.24
C GLN A 315 19.94 -43.22 -16.42
N ILE A 316 20.91 -42.29 -16.45
CA ILE A 316 21.92 -42.21 -17.52
C ILE A 316 22.84 -43.44 -17.49
N LEU A 317 23.34 -43.83 -16.31
CA LEU A 317 24.22 -44.99 -16.14
C LEU A 317 23.51 -46.31 -16.51
N ILE A 318 22.26 -46.49 -16.08
CA ILE A 318 21.42 -47.63 -16.44
C ILE A 318 21.20 -47.68 -17.97
N ALA A 319 20.99 -46.53 -18.61
CA ALA A 319 20.86 -46.47 -20.06
C ALA A 319 22.16 -46.90 -20.78
N GLN A 320 23.34 -46.61 -20.21
CA GLN A 320 24.66 -47.10 -20.66
C GLN A 320 24.85 -48.61 -20.44
N GLY A 321 23.97 -49.25 -19.66
CA GLY A 321 23.97 -50.68 -19.36
C GLY A 321 24.64 -51.05 -18.04
N GLU A 322 24.96 -50.07 -17.19
CA GLU A 322 25.52 -50.31 -15.86
C GLU A 322 24.47 -50.93 -14.91
N PRO A 323 24.85 -51.90 -14.07
CA PRO A 323 23.96 -52.48 -13.07
C PRO A 323 23.75 -51.52 -11.88
N LEU A 324 22.70 -51.72 -11.10
CA LEU A 324 22.42 -50.93 -9.88
C LEU A 324 23.57 -50.96 -8.87
N SER A 325 24.32 -52.06 -8.81
CA SER A 325 25.49 -52.24 -7.93
C SER A 325 26.74 -51.50 -8.40
N ASN A 326 26.70 -50.80 -9.55
CA ASN A 326 27.81 -49.96 -10.00
C ASN A 326 28.14 -48.95 -8.89
N PRO A 327 29.42 -48.78 -8.49
CA PRO A 327 29.80 -47.87 -7.39
C PRO A 327 29.34 -46.42 -7.56
N ALA A 328 29.09 -45.96 -8.79
CA ALA A 328 28.57 -44.63 -9.06
C ALA A 328 27.05 -44.47 -8.82
N ILE A 329 26.32 -45.60 -8.74
CA ILE A 329 24.90 -45.71 -8.35
C ILE A 329 24.81 -46.16 -6.87
N GLY A 330 25.49 -47.26 -6.53
CA GLY A 330 25.70 -47.72 -5.15
C GLY A 330 24.56 -48.53 -4.52
N ILE A 331 23.81 -49.31 -5.31
CA ILE A 331 22.66 -50.09 -4.82
C ILE A 331 22.88 -51.58 -5.07
N ASP A 332 23.33 -52.31 -4.04
CA ASP A 332 23.52 -53.78 -4.13
C ASP A 332 22.20 -54.56 -4.04
N GLY A 333 21.14 -53.92 -3.53
CA GLY A 333 19.79 -54.46 -3.42
C GLY A 333 18.90 -53.55 -2.56
N GLN A 334 17.66 -53.98 -2.28
CA GLN A 334 16.69 -53.18 -1.53
C GLN A 334 17.19 -52.76 -0.14
N GLY A 335 18.04 -53.59 0.50
CA GLY A 335 18.64 -53.29 1.80
C GLY A 335 19.64 -52.13 1.81
N SER A 336 20.12 -51.67 0.65
CA SER A 336 21.00 -50.49 0.53
C SER A 336 20.21 -49.16 0.54
N VAL A 337 18.88 -49.21 0.43
CA VAL A 337 18.03 -48.03 0.30
C VAL A 337 17.38 -47.70 1.64
N HIS A 338 17.62 -46.49 2.13
CA HIS A 338 17.03 -45.97 3.37
C HIS A 338 16.60 -44.52 3.19
N THR A 339 15.57 -44.09 3.92
CA THR A 339 15.21 -42.67 4.04
C THR A 339 15.77 -42.10 5.35
N THR A 340 16.31 -40.88 5.28
CA THR A 340 16.62 -40.08 6.47
C THR A 340 15.73 -38.85 6.48
N GLY A 341 15.13 -38.54 7.64
CA GLY A 341 14.30 -37.34 7.80
C GLY A 341 13.11 -37.26 6.83
N PHE A 342 12.71 -36.04 6.51
CA PHE A 342 11.61 -35.69 5.61
C PHE A 342 12.04 -34.61 4.62
N ALA A 343 11.44 -34.61 3.44
CA ALA A 343 11.58 -33.57 2.44
C ALA A 343 10.21 -33.13 1.94
N ILE A 344 10.04 -31.83 1.73
CA ILE A 344 8.83 -31.21 1.19
C ILE A 344 9.23 -30.44 -0.06
N GLN A 345 8.53 -30.65 -1.18
CA GLN A 345 8.67 -29.83 -2.38
C GLN A 345 7.47 -28.92 -2.58
N CYS A 346 7.75 -27.65 -2.87
CA CYS A 346 6.77 -26.68 -3.37
C CYS A 346 7.20 -26.16 -4.74
N ARG A 347 6.22 -25.92 -5.62
CA ARG A 347 6.43 -25.26 -6.92
C ARG A 347 5.98 -23.82 -6.86
N ILE A 348 6.94 -22.91 -6.96
CA ILE A 348 6.63 -21.50 -7.10
C ILE A 348 6.27 -21.23 -8.57
N THR A 349 5.07 -20.73 -8.81
CA THR A 349 4.53 -20.43 -10.16
C THR A 349 4.10 -18.97 -10.27
N THR A 350 3.82 -18.50 -11.49
CA THR A 350 3.21 -17.18 -11.73
C THR A 350 1.69 -17.14 -11.57
N GLU A 351 1.07 -18.23 -11.13
CA GLU A 351 -0.38 -18.28 -10.91
C GLU A 351 -0.78 -17.34 -9.77
N ASP A 352 -1.72 -16.44 -10.04
CA ASP A 352 -2.26 -15.53 -9.04
C ASP A 352 -3.41 -16.19 -8.25
N PRO A 353 -3.22 -16.58 -6.98
CA PRO A 353 -4.26 -17.25 -6.21
C PRO A 353 -5.50 -16.37 -5.98
N ALA A 354 -5.33 -15.05 -5.94
CA ALA A 354 -6.44 -14.10 -5.79
C ALA A 354 -7.26 -13.95 -7.09
N ASN A 355 -6.70 -14.38 -8.23
CA ASN A 355 -7.36 -14.35 -9.54
C ASN A 355 -7.52 -15.77 -10.12
N ASN A 356 -8.05 -16.68 -9.31
CA ASN A 356 -8.37 -18.07 -9.68
C ASN A 356 -7.19 -18.87 -10.27
N PHE A 357 -5.96 -18.52 -9.87
CA PHE A 357 -4.70 -19.12 -10.33
C PHE A 357 -4.45 -18.90 -11.83
N THR A 358 -4.95 -17.78 -12.37
CA THR A 358 -4.57 -17.36 -13.72
C THR A 358 -3.07 -17.06 -13.73
N PRO A 359 -2.28 -17.66 -14.64
CA PRO A 359 -0.85 -17.36 -14.72
C PRO A 359 -0.61 -15.91 -15.16
N ASP A 360 0.24 -15.22 -14.42
CA ASP A 360 0.74 -13.90 -14.76
C ASP A 360 1.97 -14.00 -15.68
N TYR A 361 2.19 -12.97 -16.49
CA TYR A 361 3.24 -12.93 -17.50
C TYR A 361 3.87 -11.54 -17.54
N GLY A 362 5.13 -11.48 -17.97
CA GLY A 362 5.85 -10.22 -18.04
C GLY A 362 7.30 -10.36 -17.63
N ARG A 363 7.93 -9.20 -17.39
CA ARG A 363 9.34 -9.13 -17.01
C ARG A 363 9.47 -9.30 -15.50
N ILE A 364 10.35 -10.20 -15.07
CA ILE A 364 10.78 -10.28 -13.67
C ILE A 364 11.75 -9.13 -13.41
N THR A 365 11.29 -8.09 -12.72
CA THR A 365 12.10 -6.89 -12.40
C THR A 365 13.08 -7.14 -11.27
N HIS A 366 12.76 -8.09 -10.38
CA HIS A 366 13.66 -8.50 -9.31
C HIS A 366 13.43 -9.97 -8.95
N TYR A 367 14.51 -10.74 -8.88
CA TYR A 367 14.50 -12.13 -8.44
C TYR A 367 15.59 -12.36 -7.39
N ARG A 368 15.18 -12.71 -6.17
CA ARG A 368 16.07 -13.18 -5.10
C ARG A 368 15.57 -14.53 -4.60
N SER A 369 16.35 -15.57 -4.85
CA SER A 369 16.13 -16.88 -4.27
C SER A 369 16.49 -16.91 -2.78
N SER A 370 15.88 -17.82 -2.05
CA SER A 370 16.34 -18.22 -0.71
C SER A 370 17.49 -19.24 -0.82
N GLY A 371 17.99 -19.75 0.30
CA GLY A 371 19.07 -20.75 0.37
C GLY A 371 19.31 -21.27 1.78
N GLY A 372 20.54 -21.70 2.07
CA GLY A 372 20.95 -22.20 3.38
C GLY A 372 20.81 -23.72 3.56
N PRO A 373 21.27 -24.27 4.70
CA PRO A 373 21.31 -25.72 4.92
C PRO A 373 19.94 -26.40 4.75
N GLY A 374 19.93 -27.47 3.95
CA GLY A 374 18.74 -28.28 3.70
C GLY A 374 17.68 -27.63 2.80
N VAL A 375 18.05 -26.60 2.03
CA VAL A 375 17.23 -26.05 0.95
C VAL A 375 17.86 -26.41 -0.39
N ARG A 376 17.11 -27.06 -1.26
CA ARG A 376 17.47 -27.38 -2.64
C ARG A 376 16.59 -26.58 -3.59
N LEU A 377 17.20 -26.02 -4.64
CA LEU A 377 16.54 -25.21 -5.65
C LEU A 377 16.80 -25.74 -7.06
N ASP A 378 15.72 -26.06 -7.76
CA ASP A 378 15.74 -26.45 -9.16
C ASP A 378 14.95 -25.39 -9.96
N GLY A 379 15.69 -24.38 -10.44
CA GLY A 379 15.13 -23.23 -11.14
C GLY A 379 14.89 -23.48 -12.62
N GLY A 380 13.79 -22.94 -13.15
CA GLY A 380 13.50 -22.89 -14.58
C GLY A 380 14.22 -21.70 -15.25
N SER A 381 13.46 -20.84 -15.92
CA SER A 381 13.97 -19.64 -16.61
C SER A 381 13.89 -18.38 -15.76
N THR A 382 14.28 -18.47 -14.48
CA THR A 382 14.08 -17.40 -13.49
C THR A 382 15.35 -16.66 -13.12
N THR A 383 15.47 -15.43 -13.59
CA THR A 383 16.50 -14.47 -13.18
C THR A 383 15.94 -13.06 -13.28
N THR A 384 16.59 -12.10 -12.63
CA THR A 384 16.31 -10.67 -12.86
C THR A 384 16.44 -10.36 -14.35
N GLY A 385 15.42 -9.74 -14.92
CA GLY A 385 15.31 -9.40 -16.35
C GLY A 385 14.65 -10.48 -17.22
N ALA A 386 14.42 -11.70 -16.72
CA ALA A 386 13.76 -12.76 -17.49
C ALA A 386 12.33 -12.39 -17.87
N ILE A 387 11.87 -12.88 -19.03
CA ILE A 387 10.50 -12.67 -19.52
C ILE A 387 9.73 -13.98 -19.38
N VAL A 388 8.70 -13.97 -18.55
CA VAL A 388 7.72 -15.06 -18.47
C VAL A 388 6.76 -14.91 -19.64
N THR A 389 6.75 -15.89 -20.53
CA THR A 389 5.89 -15.90 -21.72
C THR A 389 4.62 -16.69 -21.46
N PRO A 390 3.52 -16.41 -22.19
CA PRO A 390 2.30 -17.17 -22.02
C PRO A 390 2.38 -18.60 -22.53
N PHE A 391 3.35 -18.97 -23.35
CA PHE A 391 3.29 -20.18 -24.16
C PHE A 391 3.45 -21.51 -23.39
N TYR A 392 4.09 -21.48 -22.22
CA TYR A 392 4.50 -22.67 -21.47
C TYR A 392 3.84 -22.76 -20.09
N ASP A 393 4.31 -23.71 -19.27
CA ASP A 393 3.95 -23.79 -17.87
C ASP A 393 4.40 -22.55 -17.08
N SER A 394 3.70 -22.26 -16.00
CA SER A 394 3.90 -21.09 -15.14
C SER A 394 5.02 -21.28 -14.11
N LEU A 395 5.79 -22.38 -14.19
CA LEU A 395 6.81 -22.72 -13.21
C LEU A 395 7.97 -21.72 -13.23
N LEU A 396 8.26 -21.19 -12.04
CA LEU A 396 9.43 -20.35 -11.80
C LEU A 396 10.57 -21.21 -11.23
N VAL A 397 10.35 -21.82 -10.07
CA VAL A 397 11.37 -22.59 -9.35
C VAL A 397 10.73 -23.66 -8.49
N LYS A 398 11.34 -24.84 -8.44
CA LYS A 398 11.02 -25.87 -7.46
C LYS A 398 11.90 -25.69 -6.24
N VAL A 399 11.28 -25.73 -5.08
CA VAL A 399 11.94 -25.61 -3.79
C VAL A 399 11.73 -26.92 -3.05
N SER A 400 12.81 -27.59 -2.65
CA SER A 400 12.74 -28.78 -1.80
C SER A 400 13.45 -28.51 -0.48
N CYS A 401 12.75 -28.66 0.63
CA CYS A 401 13.27 -28.45 1.97
C CYS A 401 13.36 -29.76 2.74
N TYR A 402 14.54 -30.07 3.24
CA TYR A 402 14.82 -31.21 4.10
C TYR A 402 14.59 -30.85 5.58
N GLY A 403 14.32 -31.84 6.43
CA GLY A 403 14.29 -31.71 7.89
C GLY A 403 14.44 -33.07 8.56
N ARG A 404 14.99 -33.13 9.79
CA ARG A 404 15.07 -34.41 10.53
C ARG A 404 13.69 -34.86 11.02
N ARG A 405 12.86 -33.90 11.42
CA ARG A 405 11.42 -34.06 11.68
C ARG A 405 10.64 -33.40 10.55
N PHE A 406 9.41 -33.84 10.33
CA PHE A 406 8.53 -33.24 9.32
C PHE A 406 8.29 -31.74 9.59
N GLU A 407 8.07 -31.38 10.86
CA GLU A 407 7.96 -30.00 11.33
C GLU A 407 9.21 -29.16 10.96
N ASP A 408 10.42 -29.73 11.04
CA ASP A 408 11.65 -29.01 10.65
C ASP A 408 11.68 -28.72 9.14
N ALA A 409 11.20 -29.66 8.32
CA ALA A 409 11.09 -29.48 6.87
C ALA A 409 10.03 -28.43 6.52
N ALA A 410 8.88 -28.44 7.22
CA ALA A 410 7.80 -27.48 7.05
C ALA A 410 8.22 -26.06 7.45
N ASN A 411 8.82 -25.89 8.64
CA ASN A 411 9.35 -24.60 9.11
C ASN A 411 10.44 -24.06 8.15
N ARG A 412 11.26 -24.95 7.60
CA ARG A 412 12.26 -24.57 6.60
C ARG A 412 11.63 -24.15 5.28
N MET A 413 10.57 -24.84 4.82
CA MET A 413 9.79 -24.44 3.66
C MET A 413 9.14 -23.08 3.86
N GLU A 414 8.48 -22.86 5.01
CA GLU A 414 7.87 -21.59 5.38
C GLU A 414 8.91 -20.45 5.31
N ARG A 415 10.04 -20.60 6.02
CA ARG A 415 11.14 -19.62 6.00
C ARG A 415 11.65 -19.34 4.58
N THR A 416 11.79 -20.39 3.77
CA THR A 416 12.28 -20.29 2.39
C THR A 416 11.31 -19.48 1.51
N LEU A 417 10.00 -19.77 1.60
CA LEU A 417 8.95 -19.05 0.90
C LEU A 417 8.84 -17.58 1.36
N GLN A 418 9.03 -17.31 2.66
CA GLN A 418 9.06 -15.95 3.21
C GLN A 418 10.28 -15.15 2.76
N GLU A 419 11.43 -15.78 2.50
CA GLU A 419 12.66 -15.11 2.07
C GLU A 419 12.68 -14.74 0.58
N TYR A 420 11.93 -15.46 -0.26
CA TYR A 420 11.82 -15.20 -1.69
C TYR A 420 11.34 -13.77 -1.96
N ARG A 421 11.99 -13.08 -2.90
CA ARG A 421 11.55 -11.79 -3.42
C ARG A 421 11.46 -11.89 -4.94
N ILE A 422 10.24 -11.96 -5.43
CA ILE A 422 9.92 -11.98 -6.88
C ILE A 422 9.05 -10.76 -7.14
N ARG A 423 9.46 -9.93 -8.10
CA ARG A 423 8.78 -8.69 -8.51
C ARG A 423 8.62 -8.66 -10.03
N GLY A 424 7.61 -7.94 -10.50
CA GLY A 424 7.25 -7.82 -11.91
C GLY A 424 6.18 -8.81 -12.37
N VAL A 425 5.99 -9.92 -11.64
CA VAL A 425 4.89 -10.88 -11.82
C VAL A 425 4.34 -11.31 -10.46
N LYS A 426 3.06 -11.68 -10.42
CA LYS A 426 2.40 -12.34 -9.28
C LYS A 426 2.93 -13.77 -9.12
N THR A 427 2.75 -14.33 -7.91
CA THR A 427 3.21 -15.68 -7.59
C THR A 427 2.25 -16.38 -6.64
N ASN A 428 2.22 -17.71 -6.68
CA ASN A 428 1.45 -18.55 -5.76
C ASN A 428 2.02 -18.67 -4.32
N ILE A 429 3.12 -17.96 -3.99
CA ILE A 429 3.78 -18.03 -2.67
C ILE A 429 2.82 -17.81 -1.48
N PRO A 430 1.90 -16.83 -1.47
CA PRO A 430 0.98 -16.65 -0.34
C PRO A 430 0.11 -17.87 -0.09
N PHE A 431 -0.35 -18.53 -1.15
CA PHE A 431 -1.12 -19.77 -1.05
C PHE A 431 -0.27 -20.93 -0.50
N LEU A 432 0.96 -21.09 -1.00
CA LEU A 432 1.87 -22.12 -0.49
C LEU A 432 2.19 -21.92 1.00
N LEU A 433 2.35 -20.67 1.44
CA LEU A 433 2.54 -20.31 2.84
C LEU A 433 1.36 -20.79 3.69
N ASN A 434 0.14 -20.42 3.30
CA ASN A 434 -1.08 -20.84 4.02
C ASN A 434 -1.17 -22.37 4.13
N VAL A 435 -0.81 -23.10 3.06
CA VAL A 435 -0.83 -24.57 3.06
C VAL A 435 0.20 -25.15 4.03
N VAL A 436 1.47 -24.72 3.97
CA VAL A 436 2.53 -25.34 4.79
C VAL A 436 2.43 -25.01 6.28
N THR A 437 1.67 -23.97 6.64
CA THR A 437 1.37 -23.59 8.03
C THR A 437 0.02 -24.09 8.52
N ASP A 438 -0.80 -24.72 7.66
CA ASP A 438 -2.12 -25.22 8.08
C ASP A 438 -1.98 -26.39 9.06
N PRO A 439 -2.75 -26.43 10.16
CA PRO A 439 -2.69 -27.53 11.11
C PRO A 439 -2.92 -28.91 10.48
N THR A 440 -3.80 -29.02 9.49
CA THR A 440 -4.07 -30.29 8.79
C THR A 440 -2.85 -30.79 8.02
N PHE A 441 -2.07 -29.87 7.44
CA PHE A 441 -0.81 -30.19 6.77
C PHE A 441 0.27 -30.61 7.76
N LEU A 442 0.47 -29.83 8.84
CA LEU A 442 1.46 -30.11 9.88
C LEU A 442 1.19 -31.44 10.59
N GLU A 443 -0.08 -31.81 10.73
CA GLU A 443 -0.52 -33.10 11.27
C GLU A 443 -0.55 -34.22 10.22
N GLY A 444 -0.12 -34.00 8.96
CA GLY A 444 -0.07 -35.03 7.93
C GLY A 444 -1.43 -35.62 7.51
N ARG A 445 -2.55 -34.95 7.84
CA ARG A 445 -3.93 -35.42 7.60
C ARG A 445 -4.51 -34.97 6.25
N CYS A 446 -3.71 -34.35 5.39
CA CYS A 446 -4.16 -33.95 4.06
C CYS A 446 -4.64 -35.15 3.22
N THR A 447 -5.76 -34.94 2.53
CA THR A 447 -6.32 -35.82 1.50
C THR A 447 -6.32 -35.07 0.15
N THR A 448 -6.62 -35.76 -0.96
CA THR A 448 -6.73 -35.16 -2.30
C THR A 448 -7.77 -34.05 -2.42
N ARG A 449 -8.64 -33.88 -1.42
CA ARG A 449 -9.66 -32.82 -1.37
C ARG A 449 -9.35 -31.70 -0.37
N PHE A 450 -8.20 -31.76 0.31
CA PHE A 450 -7.84 -30.81 1.37
C PHE A 450 -7.94 -29.35 0.90
N ILE A 451 -7.33 -28.99 -0.23
CA ILE A 451 -7.36 -27.62 -0.74
C ILE A 451 -8.79 -27.18 -1.09
N ASP A 452 -9.57 -28.07 -1.72
CA ASP A 452 -10.95 -27.78 -2.15
C ASP A 452 -11.92 -27.66 -0.94
N GLN A 453 -11.56 -28.18 0.23
CA GLN A 453 -12.40 -28.21 1.45
C GLN A 453 -11.96 -27.21 2.52
N THR A 454 -10.88 -26.46 2.31
CA THR A 454 -10.34 -25.50 3.28
C THR A 454 -10.35 -24.08 2.71
N PRO A 455 -11.50 -23.36 2.74
CA PRO A 455 -11.60 -21.99 2.20
C PRO A 455 -10.59 -21.00 2.79
N GLY A 456 -10.21 -21.18 4.06
CA GLY A 456 -9.24 -20.29 4.73
C GLY A 456 -7.85 -20.28 4.09
N LEU A 457 -7.51 -21.25 3.25
CA LEU A 457 -6.25 -21.23 2.48
C LEU A 457 -6.21 -20.09 1.45
N PHE A 458 -7.36 -19.53 1.09
CA PHE A 458 -7.49 -18.43 0.14
C PHE A 458 -7.60 -17.05 0.81
N ASP A 459 -7.48 -17.00 2.13
CA ASP A 459 -7.42 -15.75 2.89
C ASP A 459 -5.97 -15.23 2.86
N PHE A 460 -5.70 -14.30 1.94
CA PHE A 460 -4.37 -13.74 1.75
C PHE A 460 -4.22 -12.42 2.51
N THR A 461 -3.24 -12.34 3.41
CA THR A 461 -2.88 -11.04 3.99
C THR A 461 -2.20 -10.16 2.93
N GLU A 462 -2.74 -8.96 2.70
CA GLU A 462 -2.13 -8.02 1.78
C GLU A 462 -0.75 -7.58 2.30
N ARG A 463 0.32 -7.88 1.55
CA ARG A 463 1.68 -7.47 1.93
C ARG A 463 1.77 -5.93 1.83
N ARG A 464 2.07 -5.28 2.96
CA ARG A 464 2.31 -3.83 3.03
C ARG A 464 3.52 -3.44 2.15
N ASP A 465 3.27 -2.77 1.03
CA ASP A 465 4.30 -2.32 0.07
C ASP A 465 4.76 -0.87 0.31
N ARG A 466 5.07 -0.53 1.56
CA ARG A 466 5.36 0.85 1.98
C ARG A 466 6.57 1.45 1.27
N ALA A 467 7.65 0.67 1.12
CA ALA A 467 8.88 1.16 0.51
C ALA A 467 8.67 1.53 -0.97
N THR A 468 7.94 0.72 -1.73
CA THR A 468 7.63 1.03 -3.14
C THR A 468 6.76 2.28 -3.22
N LYS A 469 5.72 2.40 -2.39
CA LYS A 469 4.84 3.59 -2.36
C LYS A 469 5.61 4.89 -2.02
N LEU A 470 6.53 4.82 -1.06
CA LEU A 470 7.39 5.97 -0.73
C LEU A 470 8.37 6.30 -1.85
N LEU A 471 8.96 5.31 -2.52
CA LEU A 471 9.77 5.53 -3.72
C LEU A 471 8.95 6.15 -4.85
N THR A 472 7.69 5.77 -5.02
CA THR A 472 6.77 6.40 -5.99
C THR A 472 6.55 7.87 -5.68
N TYR A 473 6.40 8.24 -4.41
CA TYR A 473 6.30 9.65 -4.02
C TYR A 473 7.59 10.42 -4.31
N ILE A 474 8.75 9.86 -3.92
CA ILE A 474 10.06 10.47 -4.18
C ILE A 474 10.28 10.63 -5.69
N ALA A 475 9.91 9.63 -6.49
CA ALA A 475 9.96 9.70 -7.96
C ALA A 475 9.08 10.82 -8.51
N ASP A 476 7.82 10.91 -8.05
CA ASP A 476 6.88 11.94 -8.48
C ASP A 476 7.41 13.35 -8.18
N VAL A 477 7.88 13.61 -6.95
CA VAL A 477 8.43 14.93 -6.59
C VAL A 477 9.74 15.21 -7.35
N THR A 478 10.58 14.20 -7.59
CA THR A 478 11.83 14.38 -8.35
C THR A 478 11.56 14.78 -9.80
N VAL A 479 10.55 14.19 -10.44
CA VAL A 479 10.20 14.47 -11.84
C VAL A 479 9.32 15.73 -11.97
N ASN A 480 8.30 15.87 -11.14
CA ASN A 480 7.24 16.86 -11.29
C ASN A 480 7.37 18.08 -10.36
N GLY A 481 8.25 18.02 -9.36
CA GLY A 481 8.34 19.02 -8.29
C GLY A 481 7.18 18.97 -7.31
N PHE A 482 7.33 19.68 -6.18
CA PHE A 482 6.25 19.86 -5.21
C PHE A 482 5.38 21.07 -5.60
N PRO A 483 4.03 20.97 -5.56
CA PRO A 483 3.14 22.07 -5.94
C PRO A 483 3.43 23.38 -5.18
N GLY A 484 3.70 24.45 -5.91
CA GLY A 484 3.98 25.78 -5.35
C GLY A 484 5.41 25.98 -4.83
N VAL A 485 6.27 24.97 -4.88
CA VAL A 485 7.69 25.07 -4.52
C VAL A 485 8.52 25.11 -5.78
N LYS A 486 9.22 26.22 -6.01
CA LYS A 486 10.21 26.32 -7.09
C LYS A 486 11.56 25.82 -6.58
N ARG A 487 12.16 24.89 -7.32
CA ARG A 487 13.53 24.45 -7.06
C ARG A 487 14.50 25.56 -7.42
N ASP A 488 15.28 26.03 -6.45
CA ASP A 488 16.39 26.94 -6.68
C ASP A 488 17.64 26.11 -7.04
N PRO A 489 18.14 26.16 -8.28
CA PRO A 489 19.32 25.40 -8.68
C PRO A 489 20.59 25.80 -7.93
N ALA A 490 20.60 26.97 -7.29
CA ALA A 490 21.74 27.47 -6.52
C ALA A 490 21.78 26.95 -5.07
N LEU A 491 20.70 26.34 -4.58
CA LEU A 491 20.71 25.70 -3.24
C LEU A 491 21.52 24.40 -3.30
N LYS A 492 22.54 24.30 -2.43
CA LYS A 492 23.22 23.03 -2.16
C LYS A 492 22.22 22.02 -1.61
N ALA A 493 22.55 20.72 -1.70
CA ALA A 493 21.78 19.64 -1.08
C ALA A 493 21.44 19.99 0.38
N LEU A 494 20.15 20.19 0.63
CA LEU A 494 19.62 20.50 1.95
C LEU A 494 19.62 19.23 2.79
N ARG A 495 20.18 19.30 4.00
CA ARG A 495 20.23 18.17 4.93
C ARG A 495 19.43 18.50 6.18
N GLU A 496 18.88 17.47 6.80
CA GLU A 496 18.17 17.65 8.06
C GLU A 496 19.14 17.92 9.21
N PRO A 497 18.90 18.96 10.02
CA PRO A 497 19.80 19.35 11.10
C PRO A 497 19.78 18.37 12.27
N ALA A 498 20.90 18.24 12.96
CA ALA A 498 20.96 17.43 14.17
C ALA A 498 20.27 18.18 15.33
N PRO A 499 19.39 17.52 16.11
CA PRO A 499 18.82 18.15 17.30
C PRO A 499 19.90 18.38 18.37
N PRO A 500 19.69 19.31 19.31
CA PRO A 500 20.58 19.47 20.47
C PRO A 500 20.72 18.18 21.27
N ALA A 501 21.92 17.94 21.79
CA ALA A 501 22.17 16.80 22.66
C ALA A 501 21.40 16.92 23.99
N TYR A 502 21.04 15.77 24.55
CA TYR A 502 20.39 15.60 25.86
C TYR A 502 20.81 14.27 26.49
N GLU A 503 20.66 14.16 27.81
CA GLU A 503 21.01 12.95 28.56
C GLU A 503 19.89 11.89 28.46
N HIS A 504 19.97 11.04 27.44
CA HIS A 504 18.94 10.05 27.08
C HIS A 504 18.66 8.95 28.14
N LEU A 505 19.55 8.78 29.14
CA LEU A 505 19.36 7.82 30.24
C LEU A 505 18.69 8.43 31.47
N GLU A 506 18.65 9.76 31.56
CA GLU A 506 18.00 10.43 32.68
C GLU A 506 16.49 10.39 32.53
N LYS A 507 15.78 10.40 33.66
CA LYS A 507 14.33 10.54 33.63
C LYS A 507 13.98 11.97 33.23
N VAL A 508 13.01 12.12 32.32
CA VAL A 508 12.42 13.43 32.01
C VAL A 508 11.97 14.13 33.31
N PRO A 509 12.40 15.38 33.58
CA PRO A 509 12.01 16.11 34.79
C PRO A 509 10.51 16.37 34.83
N ASP A 510 9.92 16.39 36.03
CA ASP A 510 8.51 16.78 36.19
C ASP A 510 8.32 18.26 35.84
N GLY A 511 7.26 18.58 35.10
CA GLY A 511 6.96 19.93 34.63
C GLY A 511 5.53 20.37 34.96
N THR A 512 5.04 21.38 34.24
CA THR A 512 3.71 21.96 34.44
C THR A 512 2.57 20.98 34.23
N ARG A 513 2.77 19.94 33.40
CA ARG A 513 1.74 18.91 33.18
C ARG A 513 1.55 18.01 34.39
N GLN A 514 2.62 17.60 35.07
CA GLN A 514 2.53 16.85 36.33
C GLN A 514 1.79 17.70 37.37
N ARG A 515 2.13 18.98 37.46
CA ARG A 515 1.44 19.92 38.36
C ARG A 515 -0.06 20.03 38.07
N LEU A 516 -0.47 20.10 36.79
CA LEU A 516 -1.88 20.08 36.42
C LEU A 516 -2.58 18.79 36.88
N LYS A 517 -1.94 17.63 36.66
CA LYS A 517 -2.49 16.33 37.09
C LYS A 517 -2.65 16.24 38.61
N GLU A 518 -1.75 16.84 39.37
CA GLU A 518 -1.82 16.91 40.85
C GLU A 518 -2.94 17.84 41.34
N LEU A 519 -3.06 19.04 40.76
CA LEU A 519 -3.92 20.10 41.31
C LEU A 519 -5.31 20.17 40.67
N GLY A 520 -5.49 19.59 39.48
CA GLY A 520 -6.63 19.85 38.60
C GLY A 520 -6.65 21.30 38.06
N PRO A 521 -7.53 21.62 37.09
CA PRO A 521 -7.53 22.94 36.43
C PRO A 521 -7.71 24.14 37.36
N GLU A 522 -8.60 24.04 38.35
CA GLU A 522 -8.89 25.14 39.28
C GLU A 522 -7.74 25.38 40.27
N GLY A 523 -7.18 24.30 40.83
CA GLY A 523 -6.01 24.39 41.70
C GLY A 523 -4.77 24.87 40.95
N PHE A 524 -4.62 24.43 39.70
CA PHE A 524 -3.55 24.87 38.80
C PHE A 524 -3.66 26.36 38.46
N SER A 525 -4.86 26.87 38.15
CA SER A 525 -5.10 28.31 37.92
C SER A 525 -4.65 29.16 39.11
N LYS A 526 -5.00 28.75 40.33
CA LYS A 526 -4.54 29.43 41.55
C LYS A 526 -3.01 29.38 41.67
N TRP A 527 -2.41 28.22 41.41
CA TRP A 527 -0.95 28.07 41.43
C TRP A 527 -0.26 29.02 40.44
N VAL A 528 -0.78 29.17 39.21
CA VAL A 528 -0.29 30.13 38.21
C VAL A 528 -0.35 31.54 38.79
N ARG A 529 -1.49 31.92 39.39
CA ARG A 529 -1.70 33.26 39.96
C ARG A 529 -0.73 33.62 41.08
N ASP A 530 -0.30 32.61 41.84
CA ASP A 530 0.60 32.75 42.98
C ASP A 530 2.10 32.79 42.55
N GLN A 531 2.43 32.59 41.27
CA GLN A 531 3.81 32.60 40.80
C GLN A 531 4.44 34.00 40.77
N LYS A 532 5.68 34.08 41.28
CA LYS A 532 6.55 35.26 41.15
C LYS A 532 7.34 35.31 39.84
N PRO A 533 7.85 34.20 39.29
CA PRO A 533 8.35 34.17 37.91
C PRO A 533 7.30 34.60 36.90
N LEU A 534 7.72 35.21 35.78
CA LEU A 534 6.88 35.22 34.58
C LEU A 534 6.92 33.83 33.96
N LEU A 535 5.77 33.18 33.83
CA LEU A 535 5.65 31.92 33.12
C LEU A 535 5.61 32.19 31.60
N VAL A 536 6.18 31.29 30.79
CA VAL A 536 6.31 31.51 29.35
C VAL A 536 5.85 30.32 28.52
N THR A 537 5.08 30.61 27.47
CA THR A 537 4.61 29.65 26.46
C THR A 537 5.46 29.75 25.21
N ASP A 538 5.95 28.63 24.68
CA ASP A 538 6.61 28.60 23.37
C ASP A 538 5.57 28.34 22.26
N THR A 539 5.49 29.24 21.27
CA THR A 539 4.57 29.15 20.12
C THR A 539 5.22 28.61 18.85
N THR A 540 6.48 28.16 18.92
CA THR A 540 7.28 27.72 17.76
C THR A 540 6.60 26.61 16.96
N PHE A 541 5.85 25.72 17.63
CA PHE A 541 5.23 24.54 17.02
C PHE A 541 3.87 24.86 16.37
N ARG A 542 3.34 26.07 16.56
CA ARG A 542 2.01 26.48 16.06
C ARG A 542 2.03 27.88 15.44
N ASP A 543 1.96 28.94 16.24
CA ASP A 543 1.71 30.29 15.70
C ASP A 543 2.89 30.88 14.95
N ALA A 544 4.12 30.54 15.35
CA ALA A 544 5.32 31.07 14.73
C ALA A 544 5.43 30.67 13.25
N HIS A 545 5.39 29.37 12.96
CA HIS A 545 5.43 28.88 11.58
C HIS A 545 4.12 29.13 10.83
N GLN A 546 2.99 29.27 11.52
CA GLN A 546 1.75 29.75 10.90
C GLN A 546 1.93 31.18 10.34
N SER A 547 2.67 32.03 11.07
CA SER A 547 2.89 33.43 10.71
C SER A 547 4.02 33.64 9.69
N LEU A 548 5.10 32.85 9.79
CA LEU A 548 6.31 33.01 8.98
C LEU A 548 6.37 32.09 7.76
N LEU A 549 5.86 30.86 7.90
CA LEU A 549 6.08 29.75 6.95
C LEU A 549 4.77 29.16 6.42
N ALA A 550 3.69 29.95 6.42
CA ALA A 550 2.36 29.53 5.98
C ALA A 550 1.90 28.19 6.62
N THR A 551 2.25 27.95 7.88
CA THR A 551 1.89 26.74 8.64
C THR A 551 2.52 25.45 8.09
N ARG A 552 3.63 25.51 7.35
CA ARG A 552 4.20 24.35 6.65
C ARG A 552 5.13 23.49 7.49
N LEU A 553 5.45 23.85 8.73
CA LEU A 553 6.36 23.06 9.57
C LEU A 553 5.81 21.64 9.80
N ARG A 554 6.60 20.63 9.44
CA ARG A 554 6.23 19.21 9.41
C ARG A 554 6.43 18.53 10.77
N THR A 555 5.68 17.46 10.99
CA THR A 555 5.75 16.64 12.22
C THR A 555 7.16 16.11 12.47
N ARG A 556 7.86 15.68 11.40
CA ARG A 556 9.22 15.15 11.49
C ARG A 556 10.20 16.11 12.17
N ASP A 557 10.19 17.37 11.78
CA ASP A 557 11.12 18.37 12.31
C ASP A 557 10.78 18.73 13.77
N MET A 558 9.50 18.66 14.15
CA MET A 558 9.07 18.83 15.54
C MET A 558 9.50 17.65 16.41
N LEU A 559 9.34 16.42 15.92
CA LEU A 559 9.71 15.22 16.67
C LEU A 559 11.20 15.15 16.92
N ARG A 560 12.04 15.47 15.93
CA ARG A 560 13.49 15.37 16.07
C ARG A 560 14.05 16.16 17.27
N VAL A 561 13.43 17.27 17.66
CA VAL A 561 13.84 18.09 18.81
C VAL A 561 13.02 17.86 20.08
N ALA A 562 11.99 17.01 20.03
CA ALA A 562 11.02 16.84 21.12
C ALA A 562 11.67 16.43 22.46
N ASP A 563 12.60 15.47 22.45
CA ASP A 563 13.25 15.04 23.70
C ASP A 563 14.15 16.14 24.28
N ALA A 564 14.80 16.95 23.44
CA ALA A 564 15.59 18.09 23.92
C ALA A 564 14.69 19.11 24.64
N TYR A 565 13.47 19.36 24.15
CA TYR A 565 12.47 20.16 24.87
C TYR A 565 12.10 19.54 26.21
N ALA A 566 11.75 18.25 26.23
CA ALA A 566 11.30 17.56 27.44
C ALA A 566 12.37 17.56 28.55
N HIS A 567 13.63 17.34 28.19
CA HIS A 567 14.74 17.24 29.14
C HIS A 567 15.32 18.60 29.52
N ARG A 568 15.48 19.53 28.58
CA ARG A 568 16.24 20.79 28.80
C ARG A 568 15.36 22.01 29.04
N LEU A 569 14.07 21.95 28.70
CA LEU A 569 13.13 23.07 28.88
C LEU A 569 11.89 22.71 29.74
N PRO A 570 12.04 21.99 30.87
CA PRO A 570 10.90 21.52 31.68
C PRO A 570 10.11 22.66 32.36
N ASN A 571 10.69 23.86 32.45
CA ASN A 571 10.10 25.03 33.11
C ASN A 571 9.22 25.90 32.19
N LEU A 572 9.03 25.50 30.93
CA LEU A 572 8.03 26.15 30.07
C LEU A 572 6.62 25.97 30.65
N PHE A 573 5.80 27.01 30.55
CA PHE A 573 4.39 26.92 30.92
C PHE A 573 3.67 25.88 30.07
N SER A 574 3.70 26.10 28.76
CA SER A 574 3.12 25.22 27.75
C SER A 574 3.90 25.32 26.44
N LEU A 575 3.71 24.31 25.59
CA LEU A 575 4.03 24.38 24.17
C LEU A 575 2.72 24.56 23.41
N GLU A 576 2.57 25.69 22.73
CA GLU A 576 1.49 25.85 21.78
C GLU A 576 1.84 25.14 20.48
N MET A 577 1.21 23.99 20.26
CA MET A 577 1.62 23.02 19.24
C MET A 577 0.47 22.53 18.36
N TRP A 578 -0.75 23.00 18.61
CA TRP A 578 -1.95 22.48 17.95
C TRP A 578 -3.06 23.52 17.76
N GLY A 579 -4.05 23.17 16.94
CA GLY A 579 -5.14 24.08 16.61
C GLY A 579 -4.71 25.20 15.65
N GLY A 580 -5.51 26.27 15.56
CA GLY A 580 -5.34 27.27 14.51
C GLY A 580 -5.38 26.62 13.11
N ALA A 581 -4.46 26.99 12.23
CA ALA A 581 -4.42 26.46 10.85
C ALA A 581 -3.72 25.09 10.72
N THR A 582 -3.08 24.59 11.79
CA THR A 582 -2.25 23.37 11.73
C THR A 582 -3.06 22.12 11.39
N PHE A 583 -4.31 22.04 11.85
CA PHE A 583 -5.18 20.88 11.64
C PHE A 583 -5.53 20.68 10.15
N ASP A 584 -5.97 21.73 9.44
CA ASP A 584 -6.21 21.66 7.99
C ASP A 584 -4.90 21.51 7.20
N THR A 585 -3.89 22.31 7.55
CA THR A 585 -2.66 22.41 6.74
C THR A 585 -1.86 21.11 6.72
N SER A 586 -1.78 20.42 7.86
CA SER A 586 -1.13 19.11 7.96
C SER A 586 -1.77 18.12 6.98
N MET A 587 -3.09 17.98 6.98
CA MET A 587 -3.79 17.06 6.08
C MET A 587 -3.76 17.52 4.61
N ARG A 588 -4.01 18.81 4.36
CA ARG A 588 -4.20 19.34 3.00
C ARG A 588 -2.90 19.46 2.23
N PHE A 589 -1.86 20.00 2.86
CA PHE A 589 -0.62 20.38 2.19
C PHE A 589 0.55 19.47 2.55
N LEU A 590 0.65 19.06 3.82
CA LEU A 590 1.75 18.22 4.29
C LEU A 590 1.44 16.72 4.18
N ARG A 591 0.16 16.39 3.93
CA ARG A 591 -0.34 15.02 3.79
C ARG A 591 0.02 14.15 5.00
N GLU A 592 -0.15 14.72 6.19
CA GLU A 592 0.10 14.06 7.47
C GLU A 592 -1.09 14.26 8.43
N ASP A 593 -1.29 13.31 9.33
CA ASP A 593 -2.37 13.35 10.31
C ASP A 593 -2.00 14.27 11.50
N PRO A 594 -2.76 15.35 11.77
CA PRO A 594 -2.52 16.17 12.95
C PRO A 594 -2.64 15.37 14.26
N TRP A 595 -3.49 14.35 14.34
CA TRP A 595 -3.68 13.55 15.56
C TRP A 595 -2.44 12.71 15.87
N GLU A 596 -1.81 12.16 14.84
CA GLU A 596 -0.56 11.43 14.98
C GLU A 596 0.57 12.36 15.44
N ARG A 597 0.66 13.57 14.88
CA ARG A 597 1.55 14.62 15.37
C ARG A 597 1.35 14.88 16.87
N LEU A 598 0.10 15.03 17.32
CA LEU A 598 -0.22 15.25 18.72
C LEU A 598 0.24 14.08 19.59
N ALA A 599 -0.15 12.86 19.22
CA ALA A 599 0.14 11.65 19.99
C ALA A 599 1.65 11.40 20.12
N GLN A 600 2.39 11.48 19.02
CA GLN A 600 3.84 11.23 19.00
C GLN A 600 4.61 12.31 19.77
N LEU A 601 4.24 13.59 19.61
CA LEU A 601 4.84 14.67 20.42
C LEU A 601 4.51 14.51 21.90
N ARG A 602 3.30 14.02 22.22
CA ARG A 602 2.85 13.85 23.60
C ARG A 602 3.54 12.70 24.32
N GLU A 603 3.88 11.64 23.60
CA GLU A 603 4.72 10.57 24.09
C GLU A 603 6.13 11.06 24.43
N ARG A 604 6.74 11.87 23.54
CA ARG A 604 8.11 12.38 23.71
C ARG A 604 8.24 13.58 24.64
N ILE A 605 7.19 14.37 24.81
CA ILE A 605 7.13 15.53 25.72
C ILE A 605 6.06 15.28 26.78
N PRO A 606 6.32 14.40 27.76
CA PRO A 606 5.31 13.99 28.73
C PRO A 606 5.08 15.01 29.86
N ASN A 607 5.96 16.01 30.01
CA ASN A 607 6.07 16.87 31.20
C ASN A 607 5.61 18.33 31.00
N ILE A 608 5.59 18.83 29.77
CA ILE A 608 5.16 20.20 29.45
C ILE A 608 3.69 20.19 29.01
N LEU A 609 2.90 21.18 29.42
CA LEU A 609 1.51 21.32 28.96
C LEU A 609 1.47 21.51 27.44
N PHE A 610 0.56 20.81 26.75
CA PHE A 610 0.23 21.14 25.36
C PHE A 610 -0.95 22.08 25.29
N GLN A 611 -0.73 23.18 24.60
CA GLN A 611 -1.72 24.21 24.37
C GLN A 611 -2.19 24.18 22.92
N MET A 612 -3.49 24.35 22.72
CA MET A 612 -4.09 24.54 21.41
C MET A 612 -4.90 25.83 21.32
N LEU A 613 -4.94 26.42 20.13
CA LEU A 613 -5.87 27.49 19.80
C LEU A 613 -7.16 26.89 19.22
N ILE A 614 -8.30 27.13 19.88
CA ILE A 614 -9.61 26.62 19.46
C ILE A 614 -10.63 27.75 19.34
N ARG A 615 -11.48 27.71 18.32
CA ARG A 615 -12.54 28.71 18.13
C ARG A 615 -13.87 28.19 18.69
N GLY A 616 -14.56 29.01 19.48
CA GLY A 616 -15.70 28.59 20.29
C GLY A 616 -16.76 27.74 19.57
N SER A 617 -17.34 28.26 18.50
CA SER A 617 -18.47 27.63 17.79
C SER A 617 -18.07 26.66 16.68
N ASN A 618 -16.78 26.60 16.33
CA ASN A 618 -16.33 25.90 15.12
C ASN A 618 -15.10 24.99 15.40
N ALA A 619 -14.68 24.82 16.65
CA ALA A 619 -13.45 24.12 17.03
C ALA A 619 -12.24 24.53 16.19
N VAL A 620 -11.81 23.67 15.26
CA VAL A 620 -10.71 23.93 14.31
C VAL A 620 -11.16 24.06 12.85
N GLY A 621 -12.45 23.91 12.54
CA GLY A 621 -12.99 23.92 11.18
C GLY A 621 -13.19 25.32 10.58
N TYR A 622 -14.05 25.46 9.56
CA TYR A 622 -14.36 26.76 8.93
C TYR A 622 -15.82 27.22 9.06
N THR A 623 -16.72 26.37 9.54
CA THR A 623 -18.15 26.68 9.74
C THR A 623 -18.59 26.34 11.15
N SER A 624 -19.73 26.88 11.59
CA SER A 624 -20.28 26.56 12.91
C SER A 624 -20.80 25.13 12.95
N TYR A 625 -20.54 24.47 14.07
CA TYR A 625 -20.98 23.10 14.30
C TYR A 625 -22.02 23.03 15.42
N PRO A 626 -22.87 21.99 15.43
CA PRO A 626 -23.67 21.64 16.58
C PRO A 626 -22.82 21.44 17.84
N ASP A 627 -23.39 21.70 19.02
CA ASP A 627 -22.65 21.68 20.30
C ASP A 627 -22.06 20.31 20.64
N ASP A 628 -22.75 19.23 20.28
CA ASP A 628 -22.29 17.84 20.46
C ASP A 628 -21.03 17.53 19.64
N VAL A 629 -20.84 18.19 18.49
CA VAL A 629 -19.60 18.10 17.71
C VAL A 629 -18.44 18.80 18.42
N VAL A 630 -18.70 19.98 19.00
CA VAL A 630 -17.69 20.73 19.76
C VAL A 630 -17.30 19.95 21.02
N ASP A 631 -18.28 19.39 21.75
CA ASP A 631 -18.05 18.53 22.92
C ASP A 631 -17.20 17.30 22.56
N ALA A 632 -17.56 16.60 21.48
CA ALA A 632 -16.82 15.43 21.01
C ALA A 632 -15.39 15.77 20.58
N PHE A 633 -15.18 16.89 19.88
CA PHE A 633 -13.84 17.32 19.46
C PHE A 633 -12.96 17.67 20.66
N VAL A 634 -13.46 18.49 21.58
CA VAL A 634 -12.72 18.89 22.79
C VAL A 634 -12.36 17.67 23.63
N LYS A 635 -13.32 16.76 23.86
CA LYS A 635 -13.05 15.52 24.57
C LYS A 635 -11.98 14.69 23.86
N THR A 636 -12.06 14.56 22.55
CA THR A 636 -11.08 13.77 21.77
C THR A 636 -9.69 14.40 21.83
N ALA A 637 -9.59 15.72 21.75
CA ALA A 637 -8.33 16.47 21.90
C ALA A 637 -7.73 16.34 23.30
N ALA A 638 -8.55 16.43 24.35
CA ALA A 638 -8.11 16.26 25.73
C ALA A 638 -7.62 14.83 25.98
N ASP A 639 -8.39 13.82 25.56
CA ASP A 639 -8.01 12.41 25.67
C ASP A 639 -6.70 12.09 24.90
N ALA A 640 -6.43 12.79 23.79
CA ALA A 640 -5.21 12.64 22.98
C ALA A 640 -3.99 13.38 23.58
N GLY A 641 -4.20 14.32 24.51
CA GLY A 641 -3.13 14.93 25.30
C GLY A 641 -3.00 16.44 25.23
N VAL A 642 -3.98 17.16 24.66
CA VAL A 642 -4.09 18.61 24.83
C VAL A 642 -4.50 18.92 26.28
N ASP A 643 -3.75 19.80 26.94
CA ASP A 643 -3.99 20.15 28.35
C ASP A 643 -4.62 21.56 28.49
N VAL A 644 -4.24 22.52 27.62
CA VAL A 644 -4.71 23.92 27.64
C VAL A 644 -5.47 24.24 26.35
N PHE A 645 -6.71 24.70 26.49
CA PHE A 645 -7.55 25.12 25.38
C PHE A 645 -7.71 26.64 25.42
N ARG A 646 -6.97 27.34 24.55
CA ARG A 646 -7.16 28.77 24.33
C ARG A 646 -8.38 28.98 23.44
N VAL A 647 -9.54 29.15 24.06
CA VAL A 647 -10.81 29.37 23.37
C VAL A 647 -11.01 30.84 23.05
N PHE A 648 -11.32 31.17 21.80
CA PHE A 648 -11.61 32.54 21.37
C PHE A 648 -12.82 32.60 20.44
N ASP A 649 -13.38 33.79 20.28
CA ASP A 649 -14.37 34.11 19.24
C ASP A 649 -13.85 35.26 18.37
N SER A 650 -14.10 35.18 17.05
CA SER A 650 -13.55 36.15 16.10
C SER A 650 -14.13 37.56 16.22
N LEU A 651 -15.23 37.71 16.94
CA LEU A 651 -15.92 38.97 17.21
C LEU A 651 -15.97 39.29 18.71
N ASN A 652 -15.23 38.54 19.54
CA ASN A 652 -15.34 38.56 21.00
C ASN A 652 -16.78 38.35 21.52
N TRP A 653 -17.58 37.58 20.80
CA TRP A 653 -18.95 37.31 21.19
C TRP A 653 -19.02 36.13 22.17
N VAL A 654 -18.99 36.46 23.48
CA VAL A 654 -18.93 35.48 24.58
C VAL A 654 -19.99 34.34 24.49
N PRO A 655 -21.26 34.58 24.10
CA PRO A 655 -22.22 33.49 23.90
C PRO A 655 -21.73 32.39 22.95
N ASN A 656 -20.95 32.74 21.92
CA ASN A 656 -20.39 31.79 20.96
C ASN A 656 -19.29 30.90 21.54
N MET A 657 -18.69 31.31 22.66
CA MET A 657 -17.65 30.54 23.37
C MET A 657 -18.25 29.56 24.39
N GLY A 658 -19.51 29.75 24.79
CA GLY A 658 -20.13 29.04 25.93
C GLY A 658 -20.06 27.52 25.83
N ALA A 659 -20.50 26.94 24.71
CA ALA A 659 -20.50 25.48 24.51
C ALA A 659 -19.08 24.88 24.58
N CYS A 660 -18.08 25.57 24.02
CA CYS A 660 -16.70 25.13 24.08
C CYS A 660 -16.11 25.25 25.50
N ILE A 661 -16.40 26.33 26.22
CA ILE A 661 -15.98 26.50 27.62
C ILE A 661 -16.52 25.36 28.48
N GLU A 662 -17.80 25.03 28.33
CA GLU A 662 -18.44 23.92 29.04
C GLU A 662 -17.79 22.57 28.69
N ALA A 663 -17.57 22.30 27.39
CA ALA A 663 -16.92 21.09 26.91
C ALA A 663 -15.49 20.94 27.49
N ILE A 664 -14.70 22.02 27.54
CA ILE A 664 -13.34 22.00 28.10
C ILE A 664 -13.38 21.66 29.60
N ARG A 665 -14.28 22.32 30.35
CA ARG A 665 -14.46 22.05 31.78
C ARG A 665 -14.87 20.61 32.04
N LYS A 666 -15.80 20.06 31.25
CA LYS A 666 -16.25 18.67 31.32
C LYS A 666 -15.14 17.68 30.98
N ALA A 667 -14.25 18.02 30.04
CA ALA A 667 -13.09 17.22 29.68
C ALA A 667 -11.94 17.29 30.71
N GLY A 668 -12.00 18.19 31.70
CA GLY A 668 -10.96 18.37 32.71
C GLY A 668 -9.71 19.11 32.21
N GLY A 669 -9.79 19.80 31.07
CA GLY A 669 -8.71 20.65 30.56
C GLY A 669 -8.70 22.04 31.18
N ILE A 670 -7.61 22.78 30.98
CA ILE A 670 -7.52 24.20 31.35
C ILE A 670 -8.26 25.03 30.29
N CYS A 671 -9.35 25.68 30.71
CA CYS A 671 -10.08 26.64 29.87
C CYS A 671 -9.42 28.01 29.94
N GLU A 672 -8.64 28.35 28.93
CA GLU A 672 -8.07 29.68 28.75
C GLU A 672 -8.96 30.51 27.82
N ALA A 673 -9.79 31.39 28.38
CA ALA A 673 -10.73 32.18 27.60
C ALA A 673 -10.07 33.46 27.09
N ALA A 674 -9.94 33.58 25.77
CA ALA A 674 -9.23 34.67 25.12
C ALA A 674 -10.17 35.82 24.72
N ILE A 675 -9.73 37.03 25.05
CA ILE A 675 -10.29 38.29 24.58
C ILE A 675 -9.34 38.81 23.50
N CYS A 676 -9.82 38.92 22.27
CA CYS A 676 -9.03 39.47 21.17
C CYS A 676 -8.87 40.98 21.36
N TYR A 677 -7.64 41.47 21.32
CA TYR A 677 -7.34 42.90 21.46
C TYR A 677 -7.44 43.61 20.10
N THR A 678 -8.13 44.73 20.05
CA THR A 678 -8.22 45.61 18.87
C THR A 678 -8.39 47.06 19.33
N GLY A 679 -8.06 48.01 18.46
CA GLY A 679 -8.06 49.41 18.84
C GLY A 679 -6.92 49.76 19.78
N ASP A 680 -7.14 50.81 20.59
CA ASP A 680 -6.16 51.29 21.55
C ASP A 680 -6.88 51.81 22.80
N VAL A 681 -6.68 51.15 23.93
CA VAL A 681 -7.28 51.53 25.23
C VAL A 681 -6.76 52.87 25.77
N LEU A 682 -5.73 53.43 25.13
CA LEU A 682 -5.21 54.77 25.42
C LEU A 682 -5.82 55.86 24.54
N ASP A 683 -6.49 55.51 23.43
CA ASP A 683 -7.07 56.48 22.50
C ASP A 683 -8.52 56.83 22.90
N PRO A 684 -8.78 58.05 23.44
CA PRO A 684 -10.14 58.47 23.75
C PRO A 684 -11.01 58.68 22.48
N GLY A 685 -10.40 58.77 21.29
CA GLY A 685 -11.08 58.92 20.00
C GLY A 685 -11.70 57.63 19.45
N ARG A 686 -11.37 56.45 20.00
CA ARG A 686 -11.98 55.14 19.65
C ARG A 686 -12.61 54.47 20.89
N PRO A 687 -13.70 55.03 21.45
CA PRO A 687 -14.27 54.56 22.73
C PRO A 687 -14.94 53.18 22.68
N LYS A 688 -15.12 52.58 21.49
CA LYS A 688 -15.81 51.29 21.33
C LYS A 688 -15.10 50.14 22.06
N TYR A 689 -13.77 50.14 22.05
CA TYR A 689 -12.92 49.13 22.67
C TYR A 689 -12.10 49.73 23.81
N ASP A 690 -12.80 50.39 24.75
CA ASP A 690 -12.18 50.99 25.92
C ASP A 690 -11.82 49.94 26.99
N LEU A 691 -11.23 50.38 28.10
CA LEU A 691 -10.85 49.49 29.19
C LEU A 691 -12.06 48.78 29.84
N LYS A 692 -13.24 49.42 29.87
CA LYS A 692 -14.45 48.83 30.45
C LYS A 692 -14.94 47.65 29.63
N TYR A 693 -14.86 47.74 28.30
CA TYR A 693 -15.15 46.63 27.40
C TYR A 693 -14.36 45.37 27.79
N TYR A 694 -13.04 45.47 27.88
CA TYR A 694 -12.17 44.34 28.24
C TYR A 694 -12.46 43.77 29.64
N VAL A 695 -12.62 44.64 30.65
CA VAL A 695 -12.93 44.21 32.02
C VAL A 695 -14.30 43.53 32.12
N SER A 696 -15.33 44.08 31.47
CA SER A 696 -16.68 43.52 31.49
C SER A 696 -16.73 42.11 30.92
N MET A 697 -15.97 41.87 29.85
CA MET A 697 -15.87 40.57 29.20
C MET A 697 -15.06 39.58 30.04
N ALA A 698 -13.94 40.01 30.62
CA ALA A 698 -13.14 39.17 31.52
C ALA A 698 -13.98 38.67 32.71
N LYS A 699 -14.80 39.55 33.31
CA LYS A 699 -15.75 39.17 34.37
C LYS A 699 -16.83 38.19 33.89
N ASP A 700 -17.29 38.30 32.63
CA ASP A 700 -18.26 37.34 32.08
C ASP A 700 -17.64 35.96 31.84
N LEU A 701 -16.42 35.92 31.30
CA LEU A 701 -15.68 34.69 31.08
C LEU A 701 -15.31 33.99 32.40
N GLU A 702 -14.93 34.76 33.42
CA GLU A 702 -14.70 34.24 34.78
C GLU A 702 -15.97 33.59 35.36
N ARG A 703 -17.13 34.25 35.27
CA ARG A 703 -18.42 33.67 35.72
C ARG A 703 -18.80 32.41 34.96
N ARG A 704 -18.37 32.27 33.71
CA ARG A 704 -18.61 31.08 32.87
C ARG A 704 -17.61 29.94 33.15
N GLY A 705 -16.68 30.14 34.08
CA GLY A 705 -15.75 29.12 34.54
C GLY A 705 -14.47 29.02 33.73
N ALA A 706 -14.01 30.12 33.11
CA ALA A 706 -12.64 30.16 32.62
C ALA A 706 -11.64 29.95 33.78
N ASN A 707 -10.52 29.28 33.49
CA ASN A 707 -9.43 29.11 34.45
C ASN A 707 -8.36 30.20 34.27
N ILE A 708 -8.21 30.74 33.06
CA ILE A 708 -7.23 31.77 32.71
C ILE A 708 -7.91 32.75 31.74
N ILE A 709 -7.63 34.05 31.88
CA ILE A 709 -8.01 35.07 30.89
C ILE A 709 -6.82 35.32 29.97
N ALA A 710 -6.99 35.04 28.68
CA ALA A 710 -5.99 35.40 27.68
C ALA A 710 -6.32 36.73 27.02
N ILE A 711 -5.30 37.56 26.81
CA ILE A 711 -5.38 38.72 25.92
C ILE A 711 -4.69 38.34 24.63
N LYS A 712 -5.48 38.10 23.59
CA LYS A 712 -5.00 37.73 22.27
C LYS A 712 -4.86 38.96 21.39
N ASP A 713 -3.68 39.55 21.41
CA ASP A 713 -3.30 40.64 20.51
C ASP A 713 -2.77 40.10 19.17
N MET A 714 -3.68 39.57 18.36
CA MET A 714 -3.40 38.87 17.10
C MET A 714 -2.70 39.71 16.03
N ALA A 715 -2.70 41.03 16.17
CA ALA A 715 -2.12 41.97 15.22
C ALA A 715 -0.97 42.79 15.83
N GLY A 716 -0.60 42.58 17.10
CA GLY A 716 0.49 43.33 17.71
C GLY A 716 0.16 44.82 17.98
N LEU A 717 -1.09 45.13 18.34
CA LEU A 717 -1.57 46.49 18.54
C LEU A 717 -1.36 47.00 19.97
N CYS A 718 -1.22 46.10 20.94
CA CYS A 718 -1.16 46.45 22.35
C CYS A 718 0.21 47.05 22.71
N LYS A 719 0.31 48.38 22.58
CA LYS A 719 1.50 49.17 22.89
C LYS A 719 1.98 48.97 24.33
N PRO A 720 3.26 49.19 24.67
CA PRO A 720 3.76 48.88 26.00
C PRO A 720 3.01 49.56 27.16
N SER A 721 2.72 50.86 27.05
CA SER A 721 1.91 51.58 28.05
C SER A 721 0.45 51.11 28.10
N ALA A 722 -0.10 50.63 26.97
CA ALA A 722 -1.45 50.08 26.90
C ALA A 722 -1.51 48.71 27.59
N ALA A 723 -0.48 47.87 27.38
CA ALA A 723 -0.33 46.58 28.03
C ALA A 723 -0.25 46.73 29.56
N VAL A 724 0.56 47.67 30.06
CA VAL A 724 0.62 48.00 31.50
C VAL A 724 -0.76 48.30 32.06
N LYS A 725 -1.47 49.26 31.44
CA LYS A 725 -2.78 49.69 31.93
C LYS A 725 -3.82 48.57 31.88
N LEU A 726 -3.84 47.81 30.79
CA LEU A 726 -4.76 46.70 30.57
C LEU A 726 -4.52 45.56 31.56
N ILE A 727 -3.29 45.06 31.64
CA ILE A 727 -2.91 43.93 32.50
C ILE A 727 -3.13 44.28 33.97
N GLN A 728 -2.66 45.45 34.42
CA GLN A 728 -2.82 45.88 35.80
C GLN A 728 -4.31 45.96 36.18
N THR A 729 -5.14 46.53 35.30
CA THR A 729 -6.58 46.67 35.57
C THR A 729 -7.28 45.32 35.58
N LEU A 730 -7.00 44.44 34.60
CA LEU A 730 -7.56 43.09 34.58
C LEU A 730 -7.17 42.31 35.84
N ARG A 731 -5.90 42.38 36.26
CA ARG A 731 -5.46 41.72 37.49
C ARG A 731 -6.17 42.23 38.75
N GLN A 732 -6.58 43.49 38.78
CA GLN A 732 -7.32 44.07 39.91
C GLN A 732 -8.82 43.68 39.89
N GLU A 733 -9.38 43.47 38.70
CA GLU A 733 -10.82 43.32 38.49
C GLU A 733 -11.29 41.87 38.37
N VAL A 734 -10.40 40.92 38.05
CA VAL A 734 -10.69 39.47 38.01
C VAL A 734 -9.70 38.68 38.86
N GLY A 735 -10.16 37.55 39.43
CA GLY A 735 -9.36 36.68 40.28
C GLY A 735 -8.45 35.71 39.50
N LEU A 736 -8.66 35.59 38.19
CA LEU A 736 -7.95 34.66 37.32
C LEU A 736 -6.56 35.17 36.88
N PRO A 737 -5.62 34.26 36.55
CA PRO A 737 -4.38 34.61 35.86
C PRO A 737 -4.63 35.28 34.50
N VAL A 738 -3.72 36.16 34.12
CA VAL A 738 -3.72 36.82 32.79
C VAL A 738 -2.58 36.27 31.93
N HIS A 739 -2.93 35.73 30.76
CA HIS A 739 -2.01 35.22 29.75
C HIS A 739 -1.96 36.21 28.56
N PHE A 740 -0.81 36.82 28.31
CA PHE A 740 -0.66 37.81 27.24
C PHE A 740 -0.01 37.19 26.00
N HIS A 741 -0.74 37.25 24.89
CA HIS A 741 -0.30 36.80 23.59
C HIS A 741 -0.27 38.00 22.63
N THR A 742 0.85 38.20 21.93
CA THR A 742 1.02 39.30 20.98
C THR A 742 1.93 38.91 19.81
N HIS A 743 1.93 39.71 18.74
CA HIS A 743 2.77 39.54 17.55
C HIS A 743 3.70 40.74 17.38
N ASP A 744 4.93 40.53 16.94
CA ASP A 744 6.01 41.54 16.96
C ASP A 744 6.13 42.36 15.66
N ILE A 745 5.02 42.56 14.94
CA ILE A 745 5.01 43.23 13.62
C ILE A 745 5.37 44.71 13.77
N GLY A 746 4.96 45.32 14.89
CA GLY A 746 5.32 46.70 15.25
C GLY A 746 6.73 46.83 15.83
N GLY A 747 7.40 45.70 16.15
CA GLY A 747 8.77 45.66 16.69
C GLY A 747 8.92 46.18 18.13
N ALA A 748 7.82 46.33 18.87
CA ALA A 748 7.79 46.88 20.23
C ALA A 748 7.16 45.91 21.25
N GLN A 749 6.78 44.70 20.84
CA GLN A 749 5.89 43.85 21.62
C GLN A 749 6.63 43.06 22.69
N ALA A 750 7.93 42.81 22.50
CA ALA A 750 8.80 42.38 23.61
C ALA A 750 8.76 43.38 24.78
N ALA A 751 8.75 44.69 24.50
CA ALA A 751 8.63 45.71 25.55
C ALA A 751 7.25 45.67 26.23
N SER A 752 6.17 45.41 25.48
CA SER A 752 4.84 45.20 26.06
C SER A 752 4.81 44.02 27.05
N VAL A 753 5.49 42.91 26.73
CA VAL A 753 5.62 41.77 27.63
C VAL A 753 6.43 42.14 28.88
N LEU A 754 7.61 42.76 28.72
CA LEU A 754 8.49 43.12 29.83
C LEU A 754 7.82 44.11 30.79
N MET A 755 7.20 45.17 30.29
CA MET A 755 6.46 46.13 31.11
C MET A 755 5.20 45.51 31.72
N GLY A 756 4.54 44.60 31.00
CA GLY A 756 3.46 43.79 31.56
C GLY A 756 3.91 42.94 32.76
N ALA A 757 5.09 42.35 32.69
CA ALA A 757 5.67 41.55 33.78
C ALA A 757 5.90 42.38 35.06
N GLU A 758 6.28 43.65 34.93
CA GLU A 758 6.45 44.57 36.08
C GLU A 758 5.14 44.82 36.84
N VAL A 759 4.01 44.84 36.14
CA VAL A 759 2.66 44.98 36.75
C VAL A 759 1.97 43.64 36.99
N GLY A 760 2.75 42.56 36.99
CA GLY A 760 2.29 41.24 37.37
C GLY A 760 1.69 40.41 36.23
N LEU A 761 2.05 40.56 34.97
CA LEU A 761 1.61 39.59 33.95
C LEU A 761 1.94 38.14 34.36
N ASP A 762 0.96 37.22 34.38
CA ASP A 762 1.15 35.85 34.89
C ASP A 762 1.86 34.95 33.87
N VAL A 763 1.41 34.96 32.61
CA VAL A 763 1.99 34.15 31.52
C VAL A 763 2.16 34.98 30.25
N ALA A 764 3.23 34.76 29.48
CA ALA A 764 3.46 35.39 28.19
C ALA A 764 3.79 34.37 27.08
N ASP A 765 3.30 34.60 25.87
CA ASP A 765 3.73 33.85 24.69
C ASP A 765 5.01 34.46 24.06
N GLY A 766 5.94 33.58 23.66
CA GLY A 766 7.11 33.90 22.85
C GLY A 766 7.43 32.78 21.87
N ALA A 767 8.24 33.06 20.84
CA ALA A 767 8.76 32.03 19.94
C ALA A 767 10.29 31.93 20.07
N MET A 768 10.86 30.76 19.76
CA MET A 768 12.31 30.59 19.66
C MET A 768 12.89 31.66 18.74
N ALA A 769 14.06 32.21 19.06
CA ALA A 769 14.57 33.43 18.41
C ALA A 769 14.60 33.32 16.87
N SER A 770 15.05 32.19 16.31
CA SER A 770 15.07 31.91 14.87
C SER A 770 13.69 31.79 14.21
N MET A 771 12.62 31.67 15.00
CA MET A 771 11.22 31.57 14.60
C MET A 771 10.38 32.74 15.15
N SER A 772 11.03 33.82 15.61
CA SER A 772 10.39 35.00 16.24
C SER A 772 10.47 36.26 15.37
N GLY A 773 9.81 37.33 15.82
CA GLY A 773 9.84 38.65 15.20
C GLY A 773 8.91 38.80 14.00
N LEU A 774 8.74 40.04 13.52
CA LEU A 774 7.87 40.38 12.40
C LEU A 774 6.44 39.87 12.66
N THR A 775 5.87 39.06 11.77
CA THR A 775 4.54 38.49 11.96
C THR A 775 4.46 37.41 13.03
N SER A 776 5.58 36.93 13.58
CA SER A 776 5.61 35.96 14.68
C SER A 776 5.51 36.64 16.06
N GLN A 777 5.57 35.84 17.12
CA GLN A 777 5.69 36.32 18.50
C GLN A 777 7.04 37.02 18.74
N PRO A 778 7.16 37.85 19.79
CA PRO A 778 8.45 38.35 20.25
C PRO A 778 9.39 37.21 20.64
N SER A 779 10.70 37.48 20.59
CA SER A 779 11.74 36.49 20.89
C SER A 779 11.67 36.01 22.34
N LEU A 780 11.37 34.72 22.52
CA LEU A 780 11.36 34.06 23.82
C LEU A 780 12.74 34.12 24.47
N ASN A 781 13.81 33.88 23.70
CA ASN A 781 15.19 33.99 24.18
C ASN A 781 15.48 35.39 24.75
N ALA A 782 15.04 36.44 24.05
CA ALA A 782 15.28 37.83 24.48
C ALA A 782 14.46 38.19 25.73
N ILE A 783 13.21 37.73 25.82
CA ILE A 783 12.35 37.95 27.00
C ILE A 783 12.97 37.26 28.23
N VAL A 784 13.35 35.98 28.09
CA VAL A 784 13.94 35.19 29.17
C VAL A 784 15.23 35.82 29.68
N GLU A 785 16.14 36.21 28.78
CA GLU A 785 17.41 36.83 29.19
C GLU A 785 17.20 38.22 29.81
N SER A 786 16.27 39.02 29.28
CA SER A 786 15.97 40.36 29.81
C SER A 786 15.41 40.32 31.24
N LEU A 787 14.74 39.22 31.62
CA LEU A 787 14.20 39.02 32.97
C LEU A 787 15.15 38.28 33.90
N ARG A 788 16.26 37.74 33.37
CA ARG A 788 17.26 37.03 34.18
C ARG A 788 17.83 37.96 35.24
N PHE A 789 17.97 37.46 36.46
CA PHE A 789 18.43 38.25 37.62
C PHE A 789 17.46 39.36 38.08
N THR A 790 16.22 39.38 37.59
CA THR A 790 15.15 40.26 38.09
C THR A 790 14.21 39.50 39.05
N GLY A 791 13.29 40.21 39.72
CA GLY A 791 12.26 39.57 40.54
C GLY A 791 11.22 38.75 39.76
N ARG A 792 11.26 38.81 38.42
CA ARG A 792 10.35 38.10 37.49
C ARG A 792 11.09 37.06 36.64
N ASP A 793 12.31 36.66 37.03
CA ASP A 793 13.11 35.63 36.34
C ASP A 793 12.26 34.38 36.05
N THR A 794 12.26 33.94 34.79
CA THR A 794 11.41 32.86 34.28
C THR A 794 11.87 31.47 34.75
N GLY A 795 13.14 31.32 35.12
CA GLY A 795 13.74 30.02 35.45
C GLY A 795 13.94 29.08 34.25
N VAL A 796 13.71 29.52 33.01
CA VAL A 796 14.00 28.73 31.80
C VAL A 796 15.50 28.82 31.48
N ASP A 797 16.11 27.68 31.11
CA ASP A 797 17.55 27.63 30.79
C ASP A 797 17.88 28.38 29.49
N HIS A 798 18.62 29.47 29.62
CA HIS A 798 19.07 30.31 28.52
C HIS A 798 19.91 29.56 27.48
N GLU A 799 20.84 28.70 27.90
CA GLU A 799 21.72 27.98 26.98
C GLU A 799 20.93 26.94 26.18
N ALA A 800 19.99 26.26 26.84
CA ALA A 800 19.05 25.36 26.16
C ALA A 800 18.22 26.08 25.10
N LEU A 801 17.73 27.29 25.38
CA LEU A 801 17.01 28.10 24.40
C LEU A 801 17.88 28.49 23.19
N ILE A 802 19.18 28.78 23.39
CA ILE A 802 20.11 29.06 22.29
C ILE A 802 20.28 27.83 21.41
N ASP A 803 20.54 26.66 21.99
CA ASP A 803 20.76 25.43 21.25
C ASP A 803 19.52 25.01 20.44
N VAL A 804 18.35 25.09 21.06
CA VAL A 804 17.08 24.82 20.36
C VAL A 804 16.80 25.84 19.27
N SER A 805 17.12 27.12 19.50
CA SER A 805 16.99 28.15 18.45
C SER A 805 17.92 27.90 17.26
N ARG A 806 19.15 27.40 17.48
CA ARG A 806 20.08 27.03 16.39
C ARG A 806 19.53 25.88 15.54
N TYR A 807 18.95 24.87 16.18
CA TYR A 807 18.24 23.81 15.47
C TYR A 807 17.12 24.36 14.58
N TRP A 808 16.28 25.25 15.13
CA TRP A 808 15.19 25.86 14.37
C TRP A 808 15.67 26.76 13.23
N ASP A 809 16.83 27.41 13.37
CA ASP A 809 17.43 28.21 12.29
C ASP A 809 17.80 27.33 11.08
N GLU A 810 18.44 26.19 11.34
CA GLU A 810 18.77 25.22 10.30
C GLU A 810 17.52 24.57 9.69
N VAL A 811 16.51 24.25 10.51
CA VAL A 811 15.22 23.74 10.02
C VAL A 811 14.51 24.76 9.13
N ARG A 812 14.45 26.02 9.54
CA ARG A 812 13.76 27.10 8.81
C ARG A 812 14.30 27.24 7.38
N ASN A 813 15.60 27.02 7.18
CA ASN A 813 16.21 27.01 5.84
C ASN A 813 15.60 25.95 4.90
N LEU A 814 15.10 24.82 5.42
CA LEU A 814 14.40 23.79 4.64
C LEU A 814 13.06 24.30 4.08
N TYR A 815 12.47 25.32 4.71
CA TYR A 815 11.17 25.90 4.40
C TYR A 815 11.24 27.23 3.66
N ARG A 816 12.44 27.63 3.18
CA ARG A 816 12.68 28.91 2.50
C ARG A 816 11.64 29.28 1.43
N PRO A 817 11.09 28.38 0.60
CA PRO A 817 10.06 28.72 -0.38
C PRO A 817 8.76 29.27 0.22
N PHE A 818 8.52 29.06 1.51
CA PHE A 818 7.31 29.47 2.23
C PHE A 818 7.50 30.76 3.05
N GLU A 819 8.71 31.32 3.08
CA GLU A 819 8.99 32.60 3.72
C GLU A 819 8.14 33.72 3.10
N SER A 820 7.35 34.39 3.92
CA SER A 820 6.40 35.41 3.47
C SER A 820 6.11 36.43 4.56
N GLY A 821 5.75 37.66 4.15
CA GLY A 821 5.47 38.77 5.06
C GLY A 821 6.43 39.95 4.92
N PRO A 822 6.28 40.99 5.77
CA PRO A 822 7.13 42.16 5.76
C PRO A 822 8.56 41.79 6.18
N ARG A 823 9.57 42.48 5.63
CA ARG A 823 10.99 42.23 5.94
C ARG A 823 11.49 42.99 7.16
N SER A 824 10.68 43.92 7.66
CA SER A 824 11.00 44.80 8.78
C SER A 824 9.72 45.15 9.55
N PRO A 825 9.84 45.60 10.81
CA PRO A 825 8.72 46.16 11.53
C PRO A 825 8.09 47.35 10.80
N ALA A 826 6.78 47.56 11.01
CA ALA A 826 6.04 48.65 10.37
C ALA A 826 4.98 49.25 11.32
N SER A 827 4.89 50.59 11.38
CA SER A 827 3.99 51.31 12.28
C SER A 827 2.62 51.60 11.68
N ASP A 828 2.49 51.58 10.36
CA ASP A 828 1.20 51.68 9.65
C ASP A 828 0.22 50.56 10.06
N LEU A 829 0.75 49.43 10.54
CA LEU A 829 -0.04 48.37 11.17
C LEU A 829 -1.04 48.87 12.23
N TYR A 830 -0.69 49.90 13.02
CA TYR A 830 -1.60 50.41 14.05
C TYR A 830 -2.87 51.04 13.44
N ASP A 831 -2.81 51.48 12.19
CA ASP A 831 -3.95 52.02 11.44
C ASP A 831 -4.69 50.90 10.67
N LEU A 832 -3.95 49.94 10.10
CA LEU A 832 -4.48 48.87 9.26
C LEU A 832 -5.09 47.71 10.08
N GLU A 833 -4.52 47.44 11.26
CA GLU A 833 -4.93 46.39 12.20
C GLU A 833 -5.04 44.99 11.57
N MET A 834 -4.15 44.67 10.62
CA MET A 834 -4.14 43.39 9.92
C MET A 834 -3.33 42.34 10.71
N PRO A 835 -3.91 41.20 11.11
CA PRO A 835 -3.17 40.14 11.80
C PRO A 835 -2.06 39.56 10.92
N GLY A 836 -0.98 39.04 11.54
CA GLY A 836 0.18 38.52 10.83
C GLY A 836 -0.17 37.47 9.77
N GLY A 837 -0.92 36.43 10.15
CA GLY A 837 -1.37 35.39 9.21
C GLY A 837 -2.29 35.91 8.09
N GLN A 838 -3.06 36.97 8.33
CA GLN A 838 -3.89 37.59 7.30
C GLN A 838 -3.02 38.37 6.30
N TYR A 839 -1.99 39.09 6.77
CA TYR A 839 -1.06 39.82 5.91
C TYR A 839 -0.43 38.92 4.86
N THR A 840 0.16 37.81 5.31
CA THR A 840 0.80 36.82 4.44
C THR A 840 -0.18 36.24 3.42
N ASN A 841 -1.37 35.81 3.86
CA ASN A 841 -2.37 35.20 2.98
C ASN A 841 -2.96 36.20 1.98
N LEU A 842 -3.27 37.42 2.42
CA LEU A 842 -3.88 38.46 1.59
C LEU A 842 -2.89 38.93 0.50
N TYR A 843 -1.59 39.00 0.81
CA TYR A 843 -0.57 39.32 -0.17
C TYR A 843 -0.54 38.29 -1.32
N GLN A 844 -0.54 36.99 -0.98
CA GLN A 844 -0.56 35.93 -1.99
C GLN A 844 -1.84 35.97 -2.84
N GLN A 845 -3.00 36.28 -2.23
CA GLN A 845 -4.26 36.47 -2.96
C GLN A 845 -4.20 37.68 -3.90
N ALA A 846 -3.65 38.81 -3.43
CA ALA A 846 -3.47 40.01 -4.25
C ALA A 846 -2.56 39.71 -5.46
N VAL A 847 -1.45 39.00 -5.26
CA VAL A 847 -0.55 38.58 -6.36
C VAL A 847 -1.28 37.67 -7.35
N ALA A 848 -2.04 36.67 -6.87
CA ALA A 848 -2.81 35.76 -7.71
C ALA A 848 -3.89 36.47 -8.55
N LEU A 849 -4.44 37.57 -8.04
CA LEU A 849 -5.42 38.42 -8.74
C LEU A 849 -4.77 39.52 -9.61
N GLY A 850 -3.44 39.56 -9.72
CA GLY A 850 -2.72 40.60 -10.48
C GLY A 850 -2.65 41.97 -9.78
N LEU A 851 -3.07 42.06 -8.51
CA LEU A 851 -3.02 43.27 -7.68
C LEU A 851 -1.71 43.42 -6.89
N GLY A 852 -0.73 42.54 -7.09
CA GLY A 852 0.59 42.62 -6.43
C GLY A 852 1.26 44.00 -6.50
N PRO A 853 1.28 44.69 -7.66
CA PRO A 853 1.81 46.06 -7.77
C PRO A 853 1.01 47.12 -6.99
N ARG A 854 -0.27 46.84 -6.67
CA ARG A 854 -1.20 47.72 -5.93
C ARG A 854 -1.37 47.29 -4.47
N TRP A 855 -0.40 46.56 -3.92
CA TRP A 855 -0.49 45.99 -2.58
C TRP A 855 -0.82 47.02 -1.50
N TRP A 856 -0.21 48.21 -1.56
CA TRP A 856 -0.44 49.26 -0.57
C TRP A 856 -1.86 49.82 -0.62
N GLU A 857 -2.48 49.90 -1.80
CA GLU A 857 -3.91 50.25 -1.91
C GLU A 857 -4.81 49.20 -1.27
N VAL A 858 -4.45 47.90 -1.37
CA VAL A 858 -5.17 46.80 -0.69
C VAL A 858 -5.04 46.91 0.82
N CYS A 859 -3.84 47.22 1.33
CA CYS A 859 -3.62 47.48 2.74
C CYS A 859 -4.49 48.64 3.24
N GLU A 860 -4.43 49.80 2.59
CA GLU A 860 -5.24 50.98 2.97
C GLU A 860 -6.74 50.66 2.93
N ALA A 861 -7.21 49.99 1.87
CA ALA A 861 -8.59 49.54 1.74
C ALA A 861 -9.02 48.61 2.89
N TYR A 862 -8.12 47.77 3.42
CA TYR A 862 -8.41 46.91 4.57
C TYR A 862 -8.76 47.71 5.83
N GLY A 863 -8.01 48.78 6.13
CA GLY A 863 -8.30 49.68 7.24
C GLY A 863 -9.62 50.43 7.04
N VAL A 864 -9.90 50.88 5.81
CA VAL A 864 -11.17 51.54 5.45
C VAL A 864 -12.37 50.61 5.61
N VAL A 865 -12.26 49.37 5.11
CA VAL A 865 -13.31 48.35 5.22
C VAL A 865 -13.62 48.04 6.69
N ASN A 866 -12.61 47.98 7.56
CA ASN A 866 -12.84 47.79 9.00
C ASN A 866 -13.79 48.85 9.57
N ARG A 867 -13.56 50.13 9.24
CA ARG A 867 -14.41 51.24 9.69
C ARG A 867 -15.80 51.16 9.05
N MET A 868 -15.88 50.81 7.77
CA MET A 868 -17.14 50.60 7.05
C MET A 868 -17.99 49.49 7.67
N PHE A 869 -17.39 48.41 8.18
CA PHE A 869 -18.06 47.34 8.91
C PHE A 869 -18.39 47.67 10.38
N GLY A 870 -18.13 48.90 10.82
CA GLY A 870 -18.46 49.37 12.16
C GLY A 870 -17.36 49.19 13.19
N ASP A 871 -16.09 49.08 12.76
CA ASP A 871 -14.90 48.87 13.59
C ASP A 871 -14.97 47.54 14.37
N ILE A 872 -14.47 46.46 13.75
CA ILE A 872 -14.65 45.09 14.24
C ILE A 872 -13.33 44.48 14.75
N VAL A 873 -13.45 43.45 15.58
CA VAL A 873 -12.33 42.54 15.89
C VAL A 873 -11.98 41.77 14.61
N LYS A 874 -10.70 41.77 14.25
CA LYS A 874 -10.19 41.17 13.00
C LYS A 874 -9.25 40.03 13.31
N VAL A 875 -9.76 38.81 13.31
CA VAL A 875 -8.99 37.57 13.46
C VAL A 875 -9.71 36.48 12.67
N THR A 876 -9.08 35.36 12.33
CA THR A 876 -9.73 34.36 11.48
C THR A 876 -11.09 33.91 12.07
N PRO A 877 -12.20 33.99 11.31
CA PRO A 877 -12.30 34.32 9.88
C PRO A 877 -12.70 35.79 9.60
N SER A 878 -13.01 36.63 10.60
CA SER A 878 -13.41 38.04 10.38
C SER A 878 -12.33 38.87 9.68
N SER A 879 -11.05 38.59 9.92
CA SER A 879 -9.94 39.22 9.17
C SER A 879 -9.97 38.89 7.68
N LYS A 880 -10.38 37.67 7.32
CA LYS A 880 -10.55 37.26 5.92
C LYS A 880 -11.71 38.02 5.28
N VAL A 881 -12.81 38.23 6.01
CA VAL A 881 -13.97 38.99 5.50
C VAL A 881 -13.56 40.42 5.12
N VAL A 882 -12.76 41.08 5.98
CA VAL A 882 -12.21 42.42 5.69
C VAL A 882 -11.26 42.36 4.47
N GLY A 883 -10.42 41.34 4.39
CA GLY A 883 -9.49 41.14 3.27
C GLY A 883 -10.18 40.90 1.92
N ASP A 884 -11.18 40.01 1.87
CA ASP A 884 -11.94 39.71 0.67
C ASP A 884 -12.66 40.98 0.16
N MET A 885 -13.23 41.78 1.07
CA MET A 885 -13.85 43.05 0.72
C MET A 885 -12.82 44.09 0.25
N ALA A 886 -11.64 44.18 0.89
CA ALA A 886 -10.57 45.09 0.46
C ALA A 886 -10.08 44.76 -0.96
N LEU A 887 -9.85 43.48 -1.26
CA LEU A 887 -9.51 43.02 -2.62
C LEU A 887 -10.63 43.35 -3.60
N PHE A 888 -11.89 43.12 -3.22
CA PHE A 888 -13.04 43.44 -4.06
C PHE A 888 -13.12 44.93 -4.40
N LEU A 889 -12.90 45.81 -3.42
CA LEU A 889 -12.89 47.26 -3.66
C LEU A 889 -11.77 47.68 -4.61
N VAL A 890 -10.54 47.22 -4.38
CA VAL A 890 -9.38 47.60 -5.20
C VAL A 890 -9.46 47.01 -6.61
N ALA A 891 -9.89 45.75 -6.76
CA ALA A 891 -10.06 45.09 -8.04
C ALA A 891 -11.08 45.81 -8.93
N ASN A 892 -12.15 46.34 -8.33
CA ASN A 892 -13.25 47.00 -9.04
C ASN A 892 -13.16 48.53 -9.02
N ASN A 893 -12.08 49.11 -8.44
CA ASN A 893 -11.89 50.55 -8.25
C ASN A 893 -13.10 51.25 -7.59
N LEU A 894 -13.62 50.63 -6.51
CA LEU A 894 -14.78 51.12 -5.76
C LEU A 894 -14.36 51.85 -4.49
N THR A 895 -15.09 52.91 -4.14
CA THR A 895 -14.98 53.56 -2.82
C THR A 895 -16.03 53.03 -1.83
N PRO A 896 -15.92 53.31 -0.52
CA PRO A 896 -16.96 52.96 0.45
C PRO A 896 -18.33 53.56 0.14
N GLU A 897 -18.36 54.77 -0.45
CA GLU A 897 -19.60 55.43 -0.87
C GLU A 897 -20.26 54.65 -2.01
N ASP A 898 -19.47 54.14 -2.97
CA ASP A 898 -19.97 53.32 -4.08
C ASP A 898 -20.63 52.02 -3.60
N VAL A 899 -20.22 51.48 -2.44
CA VAL A 899 -20.83 50.27 -1.86
C VAL A 899 -22.25 50.51 -1.37
N LEU A 900 -22.51 51.71 -0.85
CA LEU A 900 -23.82 52.11 -0.32
C LEU A 900 -24.76 52.69 -1.39
N ASP A 901 -24.23 53.04 -2.55
CA ASP A 901 -25.02 53.51 -3.70
C ASP A 901 -26.04 52.44 -4.14
N ALA A 902 -27.33 52.79 -4.13
CA ALA A 902 -28.41 51.89 -4.50
C ALA A 902 -28.49 51.64 -6.02
N ASP A 903 -27.94 52.57 -6.83
CA ASP A 903 -28.03 52.52 -8.29
C ASP A 903 -26.94 51.63 -8.93
N ARG A 904 -25.95 51.15 -8.15
CA ARG A 904 -24.88 50.25 -8.62
C ARG A 904 -25.14 48.79 -8.25
N GLU A 905 -25.37 47.89 -9.20
CA GLU A 905 -25.48 46.47 -8.85
C GLU A 905 -24.11 45.82 -8.56
N LEU A 906 -23.90 45.39 -7.31
CA LEU A 906 -22.66 44.74 -6.86
C LEU A 906 -22.91 43.28 -6.43
N ALA A 907 -21.97 42.41 -6.78
CA ALA A 907 -21.90 41.02 -6.32
C ALA A 907 -20.81 40.90 -5.24
N PHE A 908 -21.23 40.97 -3.98
CA PHE A 908 -20.31 40.92 -2.84
C PHE A 908 -19.69 39.53 -2.66
N PRO A 909 -18.45 39.43 -2.13
CA PRO A 909 -17.85 38.15 -1.76
C PRO A 909 -18.74 37.37 -0.78
N ASP A 910 -18.83 36.04 -0.95
CA ASP A 910 -19.67 35.19 -0.10
C ASP A 910 -19.35 35.33 1.39
N SER A 911 -18.06 35.45 1.74
CA SER A 911 -17.62 35.64 3.13
C SER A 911 -18.20 36.91 3.78
N VAL A 912 -18.37 37.98 2.99
CA VAL A 912 -18.97 39.25 3.43
C VAL A 912 -20.47 39.09 3.60
N VAL A 913 -21.13 38.37 2.68
CA VAL A 913 -22.57 38.07 2.78
C VAL A 913 -22.85 37.23 4.03
N GLU A 914 -22.09 36.16 4.26
CA GLU A 914 -22.25 35.27 5.42
C GLU A 914 -21.96 35.98 6.74
N PHE A 915 -20.95 36.87 6.77
CA PHE A 915 -20.68 37.72 7.93
C PHE A 915 -21.86 38.63 8.24
N MET A 916 -22.37 39.36 7.25
CA MET A 916 -23.52 40.26 7.41
C MET A 916 -24.81 39.50 7.73
N GLU A 917 -24.92 38.23 7.34
CA GLU A 917 -26.02 37.34 7.71
C GLU A 917 -25.96 36.94 9.19
N GLY A 918 -24.84 37.14 9.88
CA GLY A 918 -24.66 36.78 11.29
C GLY A 918 -24.13 35.36 11.51
N ARG A 919 -23.66 34.67 10.46
CA ARG A 919 -23.13 33.29 10.57
C ARG A 919 -21.84 33.19 11.38
N LEU A 920 -21.09 34.28 11.50
CA LEU A 920 -19.88 34.37 12.34
C LEU A 920 -20.19 34.82 13.78
N GLY A 921 -21.46 35.08 14.10
CA GLY A 921 -21.87 35.68 15.36
C GLY A 921 -22.12 37.19 15.24
N GLN A 922 -22.28 37.85 16.39
CA GLN A 922 -22.64 39.26 16.48
C GLN A 922 -21.43 40.13 16.84
N PRO A 923 -21.10 41.18 16.08
CA PRO A 923 -20.06 42.13 16.46
C PRO A 923 -20.52 43.02 17.61
N PRO A 924 -19.62 43.51 18.48
CA PRO A 924 -19.96 44.48 19.51
C PRO A 924 -20.62 45.72 18.89
N GLY A 925 -21.79 46.11 19.41
CA GLY A 925 -22.57 47.23 18.87
C GLY A 925 -23.43 46.91 17.63
N GLY A 926 -23.41 45.67 17.13
CA GLY A 926 -24.20 45.24 15.96
C GLY A 926 -23.61 45.65 14.61
N PHE A 927 -24.28 45.23 13.53
CA PHE A 927 -23.90 45.57 12.15
C PHE A 927 -24.44 46.95 11.73
N PRO A 928 -23.74 47.71 10.88
CA PRO A 928 -24.27 48.95 10.30
C PRO A 928 -25.56 48.67 9.48
N PRO A 929 -26.74 49.19 9.87
CA PRO A 929 -28.02 48.70 9.32
C PRO A 929 -28.20 48.90 7.80
N ALA A 930 -27.77 50.06 7.28
CA ALA A 930 -27.87 50.36 5.85
C ALA A 930 -27.00 49.43 5.01
N LEU A 931 -25.78 49.14 5.48
CA LEU A 931 -24.84 48.26 4.80
C LEU A 931 -25.30 46.79 4.87
N GLN A 932 -25.80 46.35 6.03
CA GLN A 932 -26.32 45.00 6.20
C GLN A 932 -27.52 44.74 5.26
N ALA A 933 -28.49 45.66 5.22
CA ALA A 933 -29.63 45.56 4.32
C ALA A 933 -29.20 45.51 2.85
N ARG A 934 -28.20 46.33 2.47
CA ARG A 934 -27.65 46.39 1.12
C ARG A 934 -27.01 45.08 0.68
N ILE A 935 -26.20 44.47 1.54
CA ILE A 935 -25.47 43.23 1.23
C ILE A 935 -26.42 42.03 1.23
N LEU A 936 -27.38 41.97 2.17
CA LEU A 936 -28.29 40.83 2.31
C LEU A 936 -29.41 40.78 1.27
N LYS A 937 -29.73 41.90 0.60
CA LYS A 937 -30.75 41.97 -0.46
C LYS A 937 -32.07 41.27 -0.08
N GLY A 938 -32.54 41.48 1.15
CA GLY A 938 -33.78 40.89 1.67
C GLY A 938 -33.65 39.54 2.38
N LYS A 939 -32.45 38.93 2.43
CA LYS A 939 -32.19 37.79 3.34
C LYS A 939 -32.33 38.23 4.80
N LYS A 940 -32.93 37.37 5.63
CA LYS A 940 -33.10 37.65 7.07
C LYS A 940 -31.78 37.40 7.81
N PRO A 941 -31.26 38.36 8.61
CA PRO A 941 -30.08 38.14 9.42
C PRO A 941 -30.40 37.21 10.61
N LEU A 942 -29.40 36.44 11.02
CA LEU A 942 -29.37 35.64 12.24
C LEU A 942 -28.93 36.53 13.40
N THR A 943 -29.66 36.49 14.51
CA THR A 943 -29.34 37.22 15.76
C THR A 943 -28.92 36.28 16.89
N ASP A 944 -29.35 35.01 16.81
CA ASP A 944 -29.02 33.97 17.79
C ASP A 944 -27.69 33.27 17.45
N ARG A 945 -27.21 32.42 18.37
CA ARG A 945 -25.96 31.68 18.21
C ARG A 945 -26.10 30.65 17.08
N PRO A 946 -25.30 30.70 16.00
CA PRO A 946 -25.45 29.81 14.85
C PRO A 946 -25.47 28.32 15.22
N GLY A 947 -24.52 27.87 16.05
CA GLY A 947 -24.44 26.47 16.49
C GLY A 947 -25.68 25.96 17.26
N ALA A 948 -26.39 26.84 17.98
CA ALA A 948 -27.60 26.47 18.72
C ALA A 948 -28.80 26.18 17.80
N THR A 949 -28.75 26.68 16.56
CA THR A 949 -29.83 26.51 15.57
C THR A 949 -29.64 25.27 14.69
N LEU A 950 -28.50 24.59 14.80
CA LEU A 950 -28.18 23.41 14.00
C LEU A 950 -28.69 22.13 14.70
N PRO A 951 -29.19 21.14 13.94
CA PRO A 951 -29.57 19.84 14.51
C PRO A 951 -28.33 19.08 15.02
N PRO A 952 -28.48 18.20 16.03
CA PRO A 952 -27.41 17.32 16.49
C PRO A 952 -26.79 16.49 15.36
N ALA A 953 -25.50 16.16 15.48
CA ALA A 953 -24.80 15.39 14.45
C ALA A 953 -25.07 13.88 14.57
N ASP A 954 -25.25 13.21 13.43
CA ASP A 954 -25.36 11.74 13.38
C ASP A 954 -23.96 11.09 13.26
N PHE A 955 -23.32 10.86 14.41
CA PHE A 955 -22.02 10.20 14.48
C PHE A 955 -22.03 8.78 13.88
N GLY A 956 -23.17 8.07 13.91
CA GLY A 956 -23.31 6.73 13.35
C GLY A 956 -23.26 6.74 11.83
N ALA A 957 -23.98 7.65 11.20
CA ALA A 957 -23.94 7.85 9.75
C ALA A 957 -22.55 8.32 9.28
N ILE A 958 -21.93 9.26 10.02
CA ILE A 958 -20.59 9.75 9.68
C ILE A 958 -19.56 8.64 9.79
N ARG A 959 -19.61 7.83 10.85
CA ARG A 959 -18.72 6.69 11.04
C ARG A 959 -18.79 5.69 9.88
N LYS A 960 -20.01 5.36 9.41
CA LYS A 960 -20.20 4.52 8.21
C LYS A 960 -19.56 5.15 6.98
N LYS A 961 -19.73 6.46 6.78
CA LYS A 961 -19.11 7.17 5.65
C LYS A 961 -17.58 7.13 5.70
N VAL A 962 -16.99 7.30 6.88
CA VAL A 962 -15.54 7.21 7.07
C VAL A 962 -15.04 5.78 6.85
N ALA A 963 -15.80 4.77 7.27
CA ALA A 963 -15.50 3.35 6.99
C ALA A 963 -15.42 3.09 5.49
N GLU A 964 -16.37 3.59 4.69
CA GLU A 964 -16.34 3.53 3.22
C GLU A 964 -15.08 4.19 2.63
N ILE A 965 -14.71 5.37 3.12
CA ILE A 965 -13.54 6.13 2.63
C ILE A 965 -12.23 5.37 2.93
N ARG A 966 -12.09 4.86 4.16
CA ARG A 966 -10.92 4.08 4.59
C ARG A 966 -10.89 2.70 3.92
N GLY A 967 -12.06 2.11 3.61
CA GLY A 967 -12.20 0.74 3.12
C GLY A 967 -12.16 -0.27 4.27
N VAL A 968 -12.82 0.06 5.39
CA VAL A 968 -12.95 -0.79 6.58
C VAL A 968 -14.35 -1.40 6.58
N ASP A 969 -14.44 -2.72 6.72
CA ASP A 969 -15.71 -3.45 6.63
C ASP A 969 -16.60 -3.23 7.85
N ASP A 970 -16.03 -3.16 9.06
CA ASP A 970 -16.75 -2.85 10.29
C ASP A 970 -16.57 -1.36 10.69
N PRO A 971 -17.63 -0.52 10.62
CA PRO A 971 -17.55 0.87 11.07
C PRO A 971 -17.13 1.04 12.54
N ALA A 972 -17.27 0.02 13.39
CA ALA A 972 -16.81 0.04 14.77
C ALA A 972 -15.28 0.13 14.90
N GLU A 973 -14.54 -0.36 13.90
CA GLU A 973 -13.07 -0.31 13.86
C GLU A 973 -12.52 1.07 13.44
N VAL A 974 -13.39 1.96 12.92
CA VAL A 974 -12.98 3.31 12.52
C VAL A 974 -12.55 4.12 13.74
N SER A 975 -11.35 4.69 13.68
CA SER A 975 -10.83 5.55 14.73
C SER A 975 -11.72 6.77 14.96
N ARG A 976 -11.92 7.15 16.23
CA ARG A 976 -12.59 8.42 16.57
C ARG A 976 -11.87 9.65 16.00
N PHE A 977 -10.54 9.56 15.79
CA PHE A 977 -9.74 10.63 15.21
C PHE A 977 -10.12 10.87 13.75
N ASP A 978 -10.30 9.81 12.96
CA ASP A 978 -10.77 9.90 11.58
C ASP A 978 -12.16 10.52 11.49
N VAL A 979 -13.07 10.11 12.39
CA VAL A 979 -14.41 10.70 12.48
C VAL A 979 -14.33 12.21 12.74
N MET A 980 -13.51 12.64 13.70
CA MET A 980 -13.33 14.06 14.01
C MET A 980 -12.69 14.83 12.83
N SER A 981 -11.66 14.27 12.20
CA SER A 981 -11.01 14.88 11.04
C SER A 981 -11.95 15.05 9.86
N TYR A 982 -12.77 14.04 9.55
CA TYR A 982 -13.79 14.12 8.51
C TYR A 982 -14.89 15.12 8.86
N MET A 983 -15.35 15.17 10.12
CA MET A 983 -16.37 16.14 10.56
C MET A 983 -15.88 17.59 10.42
N MET A 984 -14.63 17.85 10.78
CA MET A 984 -14.03 19.18 10.60
C MET A 984 -13.80 19.49 9.12
N TYR A 985 -13.35 18.50 8.33
CA TYR A 985 -12.87 18.69 6.96
C TYR A 985 -13.29 17.57 5.98
N PRO A 986 -14.58 17.50 5.61
CA PRO A 986 -15.13 16.38 4.83
C PRO A 986 -14.61 16.28 3.39
N ARG A 987 -13.99 17.35 2.87
CA ARG A 987 -13.32 17.34 1.54
C ARG A 987 -11.83 17.04 1.62
N VAL A 988 -11.17 17.32 2.74
CA VAL A 988 -9.70 17.21 2.87
C VAL A 988 -9.32 15.82 3.36
N PHE A 989 -10.06 15.30 4.32
CA PHE A 989 -9.79 13.99 4.87
C PHE A 989 -9.81 12.88 3.80
N PRO A 990 -10.78 12.81 2.86
CA PRO A 990 -10.73 11.83 1.78
C PRO A 990 -9.49 11.95 0.89
N ASP A 991 -9.00 13.17 0.63
CA ASP A 991 -7.79 13.40 -0.15
C ASP A 991 -6.53 12.90 0.59
N LEU A 992 -6.48 13.06 1.92
CA LEU A 992 -5.42 12.47 2.76
C LEU A 992 -5.45 10.94 2.66
N VAL A 993 -6.61 10.31 2.83
CA VAL A 993 -6.75 8.85 2.72
C VAL A 993 -6.34 8.35 1.33
N LYS A 994 -6.70 9.09 0.27
CA LYS A 994 -6.28 8.77 -1.10
C LYS A 994 -4.77 8.86 -1.26
N HIS A 995 -4.14 9.89 -0.68
CA HIS A 995 -2.69 10.07 -0.68
C HIS A 995 -1.99 8.92 0.03
N GLU A 996 -2.42 8.55 1.24
CA GLU A 996 -1.84 7.43 2.01
C GLU A 996 -1.98 6.09 1.28
N LYS A 997 -3.12 5.86 0.60
CA LYS A 997 -3.29 4.68 -0.24
C LYS A 997 -2.28 4.63 -1.40
N ALA A 998 -1.97 5.77 -2.02
CA ALA A 998 -1.03 5.87 -3.13
C ALA A 998 0.45 5.82 -2.68
N PHE A 999 0.79 6.54 -1.60
CA PHE A 999 2.18 6.87 -1.25
C PHE A 999 2.62 6.38 0.14
N SER A 1000 1.73 5.71 0.89
CA SER A 1000 1.94 5.38 2.30
C SER A 1000 2.09 6.65 3.16
N ASP A 1001 2.69 6.53 4.34
CA ASP A 1001 2.87 7.65 5.26
C ASP A 1001 4.10 8.46 4.83
N THR A 1002 3.86 9.62 4.21
CA THR A 1002 4.93 10.53 3.77
C THR A 1002 5.46 11.44 4.88
N SER A 1003 4.89 11.39 6.10
CA SER A 1003 5.37 12.18 7.24
C SER A 1003 6.77 11.76 7.68
N VAL A 1004 7.12 10.47 7.52
CA VAL A 1004 8.43 9.92 7.86
C VAL A 1004 9.56 10.41 6.94
N LEU A 1005 9.23 10.89 5.74
CA LEU A 1005 10.23 11.35 4.78
C LEU A 1005 10.97 12.58 5.31
N PRO A 1006 12.30 12.67 5.10
CA PRO A 1006 13.05 13.89 5.31
C PRO A 1006 12.40 15.09 4.64
N THR A 1007 12.37 16.24 5.30
CA THR A 1007 11.80 17.47 4.73
C THR A 1007 12.40 17.82 3.36
N PRO A 1008 13.73 17.64 3.13
CA PRO A 1008 14.31 17.79 1.81
C PRO A 1008 13.69 16.86 0.74
N LEU A 1009 13.60 15.56 1.03
CA LEU A 1009 13.00 14.58 0.12
C LEU A 1009 11.51 14.88 -0.15
N PHE A 1010 10.79 15.37 0.85
CA PHE A 1010 9.37 15.67 0.74
C PHE A 1010 9.07 16.84 -0.21
N PHE A 1011 9.81 17.95 -0.11
CA PHE A 1011 9.56 19.14 -0.94
C PHE A 1011 10.35 19.18 -2.25
N TYR A 1012 11.54 18.56 -2.30
CA TYR A 1012 12.47 18.76 -3.40
C TYR A 1012 12.81 17.48 -4.19
N GLY A 1013 12.39 16.31 -3.69
CA GLY A 1013 12.73 15.02 -4.30
C GLY A 1013 14.17 14.59 -3.99
N ALA A 1014 14.66 13.60 -4.73
CA ALA A 1014 16.01 13.07 -4.55
C ALA A 1014 16.99 13.63 -5.59
N GLU A 1015 18.26 13.79 -5.18
CA GLU A 1015 19.36 14.17 -6.07
C GLU A 1015 20.16 12.94 -6.53
N PRO A 1016 20.60 12.87 -7.81
CA PRO A 1016 21.42 11.76 -8.28
C PRO A 1016 22.70 11.58 -7.45
N GLY A 1017 22.92 10.36 -6.97
CA GLY A 1017 24.10 9.97 -6.20
C GLY A 1017 24.01 10.26 -4.69
N GLU A 1018 22.99 10.97 -4.21
CA GLU A 1018 22.81 11.25 -2.78
C GLU A 1018 22.10 10.09 -2.05
N GLU A 1019 22.66 9.70 -0.91
CA GLU A 1019 22.07 8.70 -0.01
C GLU A 1019 21.20 9.37 1.04
N ASN A 1020 19.94 8.92 1.11
CA ASN A 1020 18.92 9.48 1.98
C ASN A 1020 18.40 8.39 2.93
N PRO A 1021 19.03 8.21 4.11
CA PRO A 1021 18.54 7.29 5.13
C PRO A 1021 17.37 7.89 5.91
N PHE A 1022 16.28 7.14 6.04
CA PHE A 1022 15.18 7.51 6.93
C PHE A 1022 14.48 6.28 7.51
N GLU A 1023 13.99 6.42 8.74
CA GLU A 1023 13.30 5.37 9.47
C GLU A 1023 11.81 5.39 9.15
N ILE A 1024 11.22 4.22 8.88
CA ILE A 1024 9.77 4.06 8.67
C ILE A 1024 9.06 3.45 9.89
N GLU A 1025 9.81 2.74 10.73
CA GLU A 1025 9.42 2.19 12.03
C GLU A 1025 10.70 1.96 12.86
N PRO A 1026 10.64 1.92 14.20
CA PRO A 1026 11.77 1.56 15.05
C PRO A 1026 12.52 0.33 14.56
N GLY A 1027 13.81 0.50 14.23
CA GLY A 1027 14.68 -0.55 13.71
C GLY A 1027 14.53 -0.88 12.22
N LYS A 1028 13.72 -0.12 11.46
CA LYS A 1028 13.52 -0.28 10.01
C LYS A 1028 13.88 1.01 9.27
N THR A 1029 15.11 1.06 8.79
CA THR A 1029 15.62 2.16 7.96
C THR A 1029 15.55 1.81 6.47
N LEU A 1030 15.08 2.76 5.67
CA LEU A 1030 15.23 2.75 4.22
C LEU A 1030 16.40 3.67 3.85
N ILE A 1031 17.37 3.14 3.11
CA ILE A 1031 18.46 3.89 2.50
C ILE A 1031 18.11 4.01 1.02
N VAL A 1032 17.68 5.20 0.62
CA VAL A 1032 17.27 5.48 -0.76
C VAL A 1032 18.35 6.32 -1.44
N LYS A 1033 18.77 5.90 -2.62
CA LYS A 1033 19.70 6.62 -3.48
C LYS A 1033 19.15 6.71 -4.88
N LEU A 1034 18.99 7.92 -5.42
CA LEU A 1034 18.62 8.10 -6.81
C LEU A 1034 19.85 7.81 -7.69
N LEU A 1035 19.69 6.91 -8.66
CA LEU A 1035 20.74 6.57 -9.62
C LEU A 1035 20.60 7.41 -10.89
N ALA A 1036 19.40 7.43 -11.47
CA ALA A 1036 19.10 8.16 -12.70
C ALA A 1036 17.59 8.38 -12.89
N VAL A 1037 17.24 9.37 -13.70
CA VAL A 1037 15.89 9.57 -14.24
C VAL A 1037 15.98 9.32 -15.74
N GLY A 1038 15.17 8.39 -16.26
CA GLY A 1038 15.12 8.06 -17.68
C GLY A 1038 14.48 9.15 -18.54
N GLU A 1039 14.67 9.04 -19.84
CA GLU A 1039 13.94 9.85 -20.83
C GLU A 1039 12.45 9.50 -20.84
N PRO A 1040 11.56 10.42 -21.25
CA PRO A 1040 10.14 10.13 -21.38
C PRO A 1040 9.89 9.01 -22.36
N HIS A 1041 9.03 8.09 -21.95
CA HIS A 1041 8.44 7.07 -22.79
C HIS A 1041 7.34 7.68 -23.69
N SER A 1042 6.94 6.95 -24.72
CA SER A 1042 5.88 7.39 -25.64
C SER A 1042 4.50 7.52 -24.99
N ASP A 1043 4.29 6.93 -23.82
CA ASP A 1043 3.05 7.02 -23.03
C ASP A 1043 3.06 8.20 -22.04
N GLY A 1044 4.13 9.01 -22.03
CA GLY A 1044 4.29 10.16 -21.14
C GLY A 1044 4.82 9.82 -19.74
N ASN A 1045 5.21 8.58 -19.47
CA ASN A 1045 5.88 8.20 -18.22
C ASN A 1045 7.40 8.31 -18.33
N ARG A 1046 8.08 8.33 -17.17
CA ARG A 1046 9.54 8.13 -17.06
C ARG A 1046 9.83 7.00 -16.08
N THR A 1047 10.82 6.17 -16.40
CA THR A 1047 11.43 5.27 -15.42
C THR A 1047 12.42 6.04 -14.54
N VAL A 1048 12.25 5.96 -13.22
CA VAL A 1048 13.18 6.48 -12.22
C VAL A 1048 13.91 5.31 -11.56
N PHE A 1049 15.24 5.35 -11.57
CA PHE A 1049 16.11 4.30 -11.07
C PHE A 1049 16.65 4.65 -9.69
N PHE A 1050 16.33 3.82 -8.70
CA PHE A 1050 16.83 3.94 -7.33
C PHE A 1050 17.70 2.75 -6.95
N GLU A 1051 18.54 2.96 -5.94
CA GLU A 1051 19.02 1.91 -5.06
C GLU A 1051 18.28 2.03 -3.72
N LEU A 1052 17.65 0.94 -3.29
CA LEU A 1052 16.94 0.83 -2.01
C LEU A 1052 17.60 -0.27 -1.18
N ASN A 1053 18.24 0.10 -0.06
CA ASN A 1053 18.95 -0.83 0.83
C ASN A 1053 19.96 -1.71 0.06
N GLY A 1054 20.74 -1.09 -0.84
CA GLY A 1054 21.73 -1.78 -1.68
C GLY A 1054 21.15 -2.55 -2.87
N GLN A 1055 19.86 -2.41 -3.17
CA GLN A 1055 19.21 -3.13 -4.28
C GLN A 1055 18.63 -2.18 -5.32
N PRO A 1056 18.86 -2.43 -6.63
CA PRO A 1056 18.27 -1.61 -7.68
C PRO A 1056 16.74 -1.74 -7.69
N ARG A 1057 16.07 -0.62 -7.95
CA ARG A 1057 14.62 -0.47 -8.06
C ARG A 1057 14.30 0.48 -9.21
N GLU A 1058 13.24 0.16 -9.93
CA GLU A 1058 12.71 0.95 -11.04
C GLU A 1058 11.28 1.35 -10.67
N ILE A 1059 10.96 2.62 -10.85
CA ILE A 1059 9.65 3.20 -10.56
C ILE A 1059 9.21 3.99 -11.78
N GLU A 1060 8.05 3.64 -12.34
CA GLU A 1060 7.41 4.43 -13.38
C GLU A 1060 6.61 5.57 -12.75
N THR A 1061 6.78 6.79 -13.26
CA THR A 1061 6.00 7.96 -12.83
C THR A 1061 5.62 8.83 -14.03
N PRO A 1062 4.41 9.40 -14.08
CA PRO A 1062 4.00 10.28 -15.17
C PRO A 1062 4.79 11.59 -15.15
N ASP A 1063 5.24 12.06 -16.31
CA ASP A 1063 5.81 13.39 -16.49
C ASP A 1063 4.70 14.37 -16.86
N ARG A 1064 4.24 15.15 -15.87
CA ARG A 1064 3.12 16.09 -16.04
C ARG A 1064 3.45 17.25 -16.98
N SER A 1065 4.73 17.50 -17.27
CA SER A 1065 5.12 18.52 -18.26
C SER A 1065 4.78 18.10 -19.70
N LEU A 1066 4.56 16.81 -19.93
CA LEU A 1066 4.24 16.21 -21.23
C LEU A 1066 2.76 15.88 -21.39
N ALA A 1067 1.91 16.21 -20.41
CA ALA A 1067 0.49 15.87 -20.38
C ALA A 1067 -0.32 16.45 -21.56
N SER A 1068 0.22 17.43 -22.30
CA SER A 1068 -0.37 17.95 -23.54
C SER A 1068 -0.12 17.06 -24.78
N ALA A 1069 0.70 16.00 -24.67
CA ALA A 1069 1.12 15.14 -25.78
C ALA A 1069 0.60 13.69 -25.72
N VAL A 1070 -0.09 13.28 -24.65
CA VAL A 1070 -0.59 11.89 -24.49
C VAL A 1070 -2.05 11.81 -24.89
N VAL A 1071 -2.34 11.13 -26.00
CA VAL A 1071 -3.71 10.79 -26.40
C VAL A 1071 -4.15 9.58 -25.58
N GLU A 1072 -4.78 9.77 -24.42
CA GLU A 1072 -5.48 8.68 -23.74
C GLU A 1072 -6.58 8.12 -24.65
N THR A 1073 -6.70 6.79 -24.71
CA THR A 1073 -7.81 6.16 -25.43
C THR A 1073 -9.08 6.39 -24.62
N PRO A 1074 -10.11 7.09 -25.16
CA PRO A 1074 -11.34 7.39 -24.43
C PRO A 1074 -11.98 6.10 -23.91
N LYS A 1075 -12.60 6.13 -22.73
CA LYS A 1075 -13.42 5.01 -22.26
C LYS A 1075 -14.84 5.11 -22.80
N ALA A 1076 -15.45 3.96 -23.08
CA ALA A 1076 -16.86 3.91 -23.41
C ALA A 1076 -17.69 4.26 -22.16
N ASP A 1077 -18.67 5.15 -22.30
CA ASP A 1077 -19.64 5.47 -21.25
C ASP A 1077 -20.59 4.29 -21.07
N PRO A 1078 -20.62 3.61 -19.90
CA PRO A 1078 -21.53 2.50 -19.64
C PRO A 1078 -23.02 2.88 -19.74
N ALA A 1079 -23.35 4.18 -19.60
CA ALA A 1079 -24.71 4.69 -19.74
C ALA A 1079 -25.12 4.98 -21.19
N ASP A 1080 -24.17 5.04 -22.13
CA ASP A 1080 -24.42 5.26 -23.56
C ASP A 1080 -24.30 3.95 -24.33
N PRO A 1081 -25.43 3.29 -24.67
CA PRO A 1081 -25.39 1.99 -25.31
C PRO A 1081 -25.07 2.08 -26.82
N MET A 1082 -24.81 3.28 -27.36
CA MET A 1082 -24.25 3.48 -28.69
C MET A 1082 -22.72 3.43 -28.69
N GLN A 1083 -22.07 3.41 -27.52
CA GLN A 1083 -20.64 3.26 -27.36
C GLN A 1083 -20.29 1.80 -27.05
N ILE A 1084 -19.37 1.23 -27.83
CA ILE A 1084 -18.91 -0.14 -27.65
C ILE A 1084 -17.53 -0.10 -27.02
N GLY A 1085 -17.43 -0.51 -25.75
CA GLY A 1085 -16.18 -0.65 -25.04
C GLY A 1085 -15.53 -2.02 -25.24
N ALA A 1086 -14.23 -2.13 -24.98
CA ALA A 1086 -13.52 -3.40 -24.95
C ALA A 1086 -13.98 -4.23 -23.74
N PRO A 1087 -14.53 -5.44 -23.93
CA PRO A 1087 -15.05 -6.24 -22.82
C PRO A 1087 -13.95 -6.87 -21.97
N LEU A 1088 -12.73 -6.94 -22.49
CA LEU A 1088 -11.56 -7.52 -21.84
C LEU A 1088 -10.28 -6.86 -22.38
N PRO A 1089 -9.20 -6.81 -21.57
CA PRO A 1089 -7.92 -6.33 -22.06
C PRO A 1089 -7.33 -7.30 -23.09
N GLY A 1090 -6.73 -6.77 -24.15
CA GLY A 1090 -6.15 -7.59 -25.22
C GLY A 1090 -5.59 -6.76 -26.38
N LEU A 1091 -5.14 -7.45 -27.42
CA LEU A 1091 -4.65 -6.83 -28.66
C LEU A 1091 -5.73 -6.89 -29.74
N ILE A 1092 -6.03 -5.78 -30.42
CA ILE A 1092 -6.93 -5.78 -31.58
C ILE A 1092 -6.19 -6.45 -32.75
N VAL A 1093 -6.60 -7.65 -33.14
CA VAL A 1093 -6.00 -8.41 -34.25
C VAL A 1093 -6.77 -8.28 -35.55
N GLY A 1094 -8.02 -7.80 -35.49
CA GLY A 1094 -8.83 -7.55 -36.69
C GLY A 1094 -9.93 -6.51 -36.46
N VAL A 1095 -10.18 -5.68 -37.45
CA VAL A 1095 -11.30 -4.71 -37.52
C VAL A 1095 -12.12 -5.03 -38.77
N ALA A 1096 -13.42 -5.25 -38.62
CA ALA A 1096 -14.31 -5.76 -39.68
C ALA A 1096 -15.28 -4.70 -40.25
N VAL A 1097 -15.20 -3.46 -39.77
CA VAL A 1097 -16.09 -2.34 -40.15
C VAL A 1097 -15.29 -1.04 -40.32
N ALA A 1098 -15.81 -0.11 -41.10
CA ALA A 1098 -15.27 1.24 -41.29
C ALA A 1098 -16.27 2.32 -40.84
N VAL A 1099 -15.77 3.54 -40.62
CA VAL A 1099 -16.63 4.70 -40.34
C VAL A 1099 -17.60 4.92 -41.50
N GLY A 1100 -18.87 5.08 -41.18
CA GLY A 1100 -19.97 5.20 -42.14
C GLY A 1100 -20.67 3.89 -42.48
N ASP A 1101 -20.15 2.72 -42.11
CA ASP A 1101 -20.77 1.44 -42.43
C ASP A 1101 -22.09 1.22 -41.67
N PRO A 1102 -23.14 0.70 -42.33
CA PRO A 1102 -24.32 0.19 -41.63
C PRO A 1102 -24.00 -1.16 -40.97
N VAL A 1103 -24.31 -1.29 -39.69
CA VAL A 1103 -24.11 -2.51 -38.90
C VAL A 1103 -25.43 -3.06 -38.39
N ARG A 1104 -25.56 -4.39 -38.41
CA ARG A 1104 -26.72 -5.13 -37.90
C ARG A 1104 -26.38 -5.76 -36.56
N LYS A 1105 -27.39 -5.95 -35.69
CA LYS A 1105 -27.22 -6.72 -34.45
C LYS A 1105 -26.65 -8.11 -34.74
N GLY A 1106 -25.60 -8.50 -34.03
CA GLY A 1106 -24.85 -9.74 -34.19
C GLY A 1106 -23.72 -9.70 -35.23
N GLN A 1107 -23.56 -8.60 -35.98
CA GLN A 1107 -22.49 -8.46 -36.96
C GLN A 1107 -21.12 -8.34 -36.29
N LYS A 1108 -20.11 -9.06 -36.82
CA LYS A 1108 -18.71 -8.97 -36.37
C LYS A 1108 -18.17 -7.55 -36.57
N LEU A 1109 -17.56 -6.99 -35.53
CA LEU A 1109 -16.95 -5.65 -35.50
C LEU A 1109 -15.43 -5.73 -35.32
N PHE A 1110 -14.97 -6.50 -34.34
CA PHE A 1110 -13.55 -6.61 -33.99
C PHE A 1110 -13.18 -8.06 -33.66
N SER A 1111 -11.87 -8.33 -33.66
CA SER A 1111 -11.30 -9.54 -33.07
C SER A 1111 -10.23 -9.11 -32.09
N ILE A 1112 -10.37 -9.51 -30.82
CA ILE A 1112 -9.43 -9.23 -29.74
C ILE A 1112 -8.73 -10.53 -29.39
N GLU A 1113 -7.41 -10.53 -29.42
CA GLU A 1113 -6.60 -11.62 -28.90
C GLU A 1113 -6.29 -11.35 -27.43
N ALA A 1114 -6.75 -12.24 -26.57
CA ALA A 1114 -6.45 -12.24 -25.15
C ALA A 1114 -6.35 -13.68 -24.65
N MET A 1115 -5.39 -13.97 -23.77
CA MET A 1115 -5.28 -15.29 -23.13
C MET A 1115 -5.21 -16.46 -24.14
N LYS A 1116 -4.58 -16.26 -25.32
CA LYS A 1116 -4.48 -17.25 -26.42
C LYS A 1116 -5.82 -17.63 -27.07
N MET A 1117 -6.85 -16.83 -26.85
CA MET A 1117 -8.17 -16.99 -27.47
C MET A 1117 -8.49 -15.75 -28.27
N GLU A 1118 -8.79 -15.92 -29.56
CA GLU A 1118 -9.35 -14.86 -30.37
C GLU A 1118 -10.84 -14.73 -30.04
N THR A 1119 -11.21 -13.61 -29.42
CA THR A 1119 -12.60 -13.30 -29.07
C THR A 1119 -13.15 -12.32 -30.09
N THR A 1120 -14.20 -12.74 -30.80
CA THR A 1120 -14.89 -11.87 -31.76
C THR A 1120 -15.88 -10.96 -31.04
N ILE A 1121 -15.76 -9.65 -31.24
CA ILE A 1121 -16.70 -8.66 -30.74
C ILE A 1121 -17.76 -8.40 -31.79
N THR A 1122 -19.02 -8.52 -31.42
CA THR A 1122 -20.19 -8.33 -32.31
C THR A 1122 -21.02 -7.14 -31.89
N ALA A 1123 -21.73 -6.52 -32.83
CA ALA A 1123 -22.63 -5.42 -32.56
C ALA A 1123 -23.85 -5.86 -31.73
N GLU A 1124 -24.12 -5.21 -30.60
CA GLU A 1124 -25.28 -5.53 -29.76
C GLU A 1124 -26.60 -4.96 -30.30
N ARG A 1125 -26.52 -4.02 -31.26
CA ARG A 1125 -27.63 -3.32 -31.89
C ARG A 1125 -27.33 -2.98 -33.35
N ALA A 1126 -28.37 -2.60 -34.09
CA ALA A 1126 -28.21 -2.02 -35.42
C ALA A 1126 -27.92 -0.51 -35.32
N GLY A 1127 -27.18 0.03 -36.28
CA GLY A 1127 -26.83 1.44 -36.34
C GLY A 1127 -25.85 1.72 -37.48
N ARG A 1128 -25.31 2.94 -37.52
CA ARG A 1128 -24.24 3.32 -38.45
C ARG A 1128 -22.98 3.67 -37.67
N VAL A 1129 -21.81 3.22 -38.11
CA VAL A 1129 -20.54 3.54 -37.44
C VAL A 1129 -20.26 5.03 -37.56
N ALA A 1130 -20.31 5.76 -36.44
CA ALA A 1130 -20.05 7.20 -36.38
C ALA A 1130 -18.56 7.48 -36.12
N GLU A 1131 -17.94 6.73 -35.21
CA GLU A 1131 -16.53 6.86 -34.84
C GLU A 1131 -15.89 5.49 -34.63
N LEU A 1132 -14.62 5.35 -35.03
CA LEU A 1132 -13.85 4.11 -34.92
C LEU A 1132 -12.45 4.41 -34.35
N PRO A 1133 -12.31 4.57 -33.02
CA PRO A 1133 -11.02 4.82 -32.38
C PRO A 1133 -10.05 3.63 -32.44
N ALA A 1134 -10.56 2.39 -32.42
CA ALA A 1134 -9.73 1.19 -32.40
C ALA A 1134 -9.13 0.83 -33.77
N LYS A 1135 -7.88 0.37 -33.77
CA LYS A 1135 -7.13 -0.07 -34.97
C LYS A 1135 -6.42 -1.38 -34.71
N VAL A 1136 -6.12 -2.14 -35.78
CA VAL A 1136 -5.30 -3.36 -35.68
C VAL A 1136 -3.94 -3.04 -35.08
N GLY A 1137 -3.49 -3.86 -34.12
CA GLY A 1137 -2.27 -3.66 -33.34
C GLY A 1137 -2.43 -2.77 -32.10
N LEU A 1138 -3.61 -2.19 -31.86
CA LEU A 1138 -3.86 -1.40 -30.65
C LEU A 1138 -4.07 -2.32 -29.43
N GLN A 1139 -3.33 -2.06 -28.35
CA GLN A 1139 -3.56 -2.72 -27.07
C GLN A 1139 -4.65 -1.97 -26.31
N VAL A 1140 -5.70 -2.67 -25.93
CA VAL A 1140 -6.88 -2.10 -25.27
C VAL A 1140 -7.01 -2.66 -23.85
N LYS A 1141 -7.47 -1.83 -22.92
CA LYS A 1141 -7.89 -2.21 -21.57
C LYS A 1141 -9.40 -2.42 -21.55
N ALA A 1142 -9.89 -3.13 -20.53
CA ALA A 1142 -11.33 -3.24 -20.32
C ALA A 1142 -11.98 -1.84 -20.17
N GLY A 1143 -13.03 -1.61 -20.94
CA GLY A 1143 -13.79 -0.37 -21.00
C GLY A 1143 -13.27 0.69 -21.98
N ASP A 1144 -12.15 0.47 -22.68
CA ASP A 1144 -11.67 1.41 -23.69
C ASP A 1144 -12.64 1.44 -24.88
N LEU A 1145 -12.95 2.64 -25.40
CA LEU A 1145 -13.90 2.84 -26.50
C LEU A 1145 -13.34 2.28 -27.81
N LEU A 1146 -14.00 1.25 -28.33
CA LEU A 1146 -13.64 0.62 -29.60
C LEU A 1146 -14.32 1.29 -30.79
N LEU A 1147 -15.60 1.63 -30.64
CA LEU A 1147 -16.43 2.22 -31.70
C LEU A 1147 -17.66 2.89 -31.11
N LYS A 1148 -18.17 3.92 -31.80
CA LYS A 1148 -19.44 4.58 -31.52
C LYS A 1148 -20.41 4.43 -32.70
N LEU A 1149 -21.66 4.10 -32.39
CA LEU A 1149 -22.77 4.04 -33.34
C LEU A 1149 -23.57 5.34 -33.33
N ALA A 1150 -24.22 5.64 -34.45
CA ALA A 1150 -25.35 6.54 -34.56
C ALA A 1150 -26.59 5.75 -34.96
N ASP A 1151 -27.78 6.31 -34.70
CA ASP A 1151 -29.04 5.72 -35.17
C ASP A 1151 -29.01 5.58 -36.70
N ALA A 1152 -29.59 4.48 -37.18
CA ALA A 1152 -29.43 3.97 -38.55
C ALA A 1152 -29.99 4.90 -39.64
#